data_AF-A0A9P6JN15-F1
#
_entry.id   AF-A0A9P6JN15-F1
#
_cell.length_a   1.000
_cell.length_b   1.000
_cell.length_c   1.000
_cell.angle_alpha   90.00
_cell.angle_beta   90.00
_cell.angle_gamma   90.00
#
_symmetry.space_group_name_H-M   'P 1'
#
loop_
_entity.id
_entity.type
_entity.pdbx_description
1 polymer ?
#
loop_
_entity_poly.entity_id
_entity_poly.type
_entity_poly.pdbx_seq_one_letter_code
_entity_poly.pdbx_strand_id
1 'polypeptide(L)'
;MILPAVVGAILALAVDFIAASPINATTVGSDFHLLFQNDLNWPAAQDHNGTIFLDTPMTHEKAVEACQKLNEGLLTTSGTHFKSDTESLVKYLEYNQQVQPTQSFWIAGENSTNCQSYSMVSGLGLGSCNTALPTFCSQSAPYRPNTNVDQNPAYQVQLQSQSITFIGNRDHLTFRFLGIPFANPVQRFAYSTPYTASSPVTLNSTSYGPACPQAGTGQEDCLFLNVYTPYIPQNAEEARRNKKLKPVMVWIYGGGFIAGEADTPQYDGGNMASRSDLVYVSINYRLGPLGFLTLNDGVTNGNFGLGDQVTALEWIQKHIAAFGGDPSRVTIYGESSGAGSVRALLSSPPAFGLFGGAISQSMPGALVLNEFDLLDVATEYKTFDVPLIKSMGCDNSTDILECLRAIPVEKISANPTLTRGVVVDGHYITGPRLGVAGNVPVAPAHVIFGWMREDGAPLAHLPASSTNQTQSLISAGISPNLAAKIVASPDLFPLSQGPNATVNLFNLTSRVLTTGVFACPNQAIVASAGKHRSFPTTYAYRFDRSYSIGHFAAFASGFCAPPKSPEFPNGDPNQPYFRCHGGELYYTAGTLGQDSVPFRDPEDLLLSQITVDAWGSFARTYNPNPSFEYLAARGYNASAEAFRKAGPWMPATLLTEAPLRLMDVPLRSVAWPDTQQCNLLGLPDTMFDG
;
A
#
# COMPACT_ATOMS: atom_id res chain seq x y z
N MET A 1 37.05 63.83 9.49
CA MET A 1 35.97 62.98 10.05
C MET A 1 34.95 62.84 8.93
N ILE A 2 34.68 61.72 8.27
CA ILE A 2 34.75 60.28 8.60
C ILE A 2 35.05 59.49 7.29
N LEU A 3 35.67 58.31 7.43
CA LEU A 3 36.29 57.42 6.43
C LEU A 3 35.39 56.90 5.28
N PRO A 4 35.96 56.45 4.13
CA PRO A 4 35.34 55.47 3.27
C PRO A 4 35.64 54.02 3.75
N ALA A 5 34.63 53.16 3.66
CA ALA A 5 34.68 51.77 4.09
C ALA A 5 35.53 50.88 3.16
N VAL A 6 36.37 50.05 3.77
CA VAL A 6 37.11 48.97 3.11
C VAL A 6 36.16 47.79 2.89
N VAL A 7 35.93 47.41 1.64
CA VAL A 7 35.25 46.16 1.28
C VAL A 7 36.28 45.04 1.33
N GLY A 8 36.23 44.21 2.36
CA GLY A 8 37.00 42.96 2.45
C GLY A 8 36.32 41.85 1.66
N ALA A 9 36.99 41.36 0.62
CA ALA A 9 36.58 40.13 -0.07
C ALA A 9 36.91 38.92 0.82
N ILE A 10 35.86 38.24 1.31
CA ILE A 10 36.01 36.91 1.92
C ILE A 10 36.00 35.90 0.78
N LEU A 11 37.17 35.33 0.45
CA LEU A 11 37.24 34.09 -0.32
C LEU A 11 36.63 32.98 0.52
N ALA A 12 35.41 32.56 0.19
CA ALA A 12 34.88 31.28 0.63
C ALA A 12 35.66 30.18 -0.11
N LEU A 13 36.54 29.47 0.61
CA LEU A 13 37.08 28.20 0.16
C LEU A 13 35.92 27.21 0.06
N ALA A 14 35.44 26.98 -1.17
CA ALA A 14 34.61 25.82 -1.47
C ALA A 14 35.46 24.59 -1.20
N VAL A 15 35.18 23.90 -0.10
CA VAL A 15 35.65 22.54 0.09
C VAL A 15 34.81 21.69 -0.86
N ASP A 16 35.38 21.36 -2.01
CA ASP A 16 34.82 20.34 -2.90
C ASP A 16 34.77 19.03 -2.12
N PHE A 17 33.60 18.70 -1.56
CA PHE A 17 33.29 17.34 -1.20
C PHE A 17 33.28 16.55 -2.51
N ILE A 18 34.35 15.79 -2.77
CA ILE A 18 34.32 14.72 -3.76
C ILE A 18 33.21 13.79 -3.29
N ALA A 19 32.04 13.88 -3.91
CA ALA A 19 30.94 12.98 -3.61
C ALA A 19 31.43 11.56 -3.91
N ALA A 20 31.66 10.77 -2.87
CA ALA A 20 31.95 9.36 -3.01
C ALA A 20 30.81 8.72 -3.81
N SER A 21 31.12 7.83 -4.76
CA SER A 21 30.09 7.12 -5.51
C SER A 21 29.16 6.38 -4.55
N PRO A 22 27.83 6.34 -4.82
CA PRO A 22 26.88 5.62 -4.00
C PRO A 22 27.33 4.19 -3.71
N ILE A 23 27.11 3.73 -2.48
CA ILE A 23 27.68 2.46 -2.00
C ILE A 23 26.89 1.26 -2.52
N ASN A 24 27.61 0.19 -2.90
CA ASN A 24 27.03 -1.04 -3.43
C ASN A 24 27.35 -2.23 -2.50
N ALA A 25 26.38 -3.10 -2.24
CA ALA A 25 26.57 -4.36 -1.50
C ALA A 25 27.72 -5.20 -2.09
N THR A 26 27.85 -5.20 -3.41
CA THR A 26 28.94 -5.88 -4.14
C THR A 26 30.32 -5.32 -3.81
N THR A 27 30.46 -3.99 -3.66
CA THR A 27 31.77 -3.36 -3.39
C THR A 27 32.17 -3.46 -1.92
N VAL A 28 31.20 -3.54 -1.01
CA VAL A 28 31.44 -3.86 0.40
C VAL A 28 31.71 -5.36 0.59
N GLY A 29 31.13 -6.21 -0.26
CA GLY A 29 31.31 -7.66 -0.21
C GLY A 29 30.46 -8.32 0.87
N SER A 30 29.25 -7.80 1.12
CA SER A 30 28.28 -8.34 2.07
C SER A 30 26.87 -7.96 1.66
N ASP A 31 25.88 -8.78 2.03
CA ASP A 31 24.49 -8.33 1.97
C ASP A 31 24.28 -7.18 2.97
N PHE A 32 23.35 -6.27 2.64
CA PHE A 32 22.93 -5.19 3.53
C PHE A 32 21.55 -5.50 4.10
N HIS A 33 21.46 -5.54 5.43
CA HIS A 33 20.20 -5.62 6.16
C HIS A 33 20.03 -4.35 6.99
N LEU A 34 18.97 -3.60 6.74
CA LEU A 34 18.57 -2.50 7.61
C LEU A 34 17.60 -3.05 8.66
N LEU A 35 18.02 -2.95 9.92
CA LEU A 35 17.28 -3.48 11.04
C LEU A 35 16.86 -2.32 11.96
N PHE A 36 15.58 -2.26 12.27
CA PHE A 36 15.01 -1.26 13.17
C PHE A 36 13.89 -1.92 13.98
N GLN A 37 13.82 -1.60 15.28
CA GLN A 37 12.74 -2.08 16.14
C GLN A 37 11.48 -1.25 15.89
N ASN A 38 10.82 -1.52 14.77
CA ASN A 38 9.61 -0.81 14.37
C ASN A 38 8.38 -1.29 15.16
N ASP A 39 8.11 -0.68 16.31
CA ASP A 39 6.90 -0.93 17.10
C ASP A 39 5.71 -0.02 16.70
N LEU A 40 5.87 0.83 15.69
CA LEU A 40 4.92 1.87 15.24
C LEU A 40 4.61 2.96 16.30
N ASN A 41 5.30 2.98 17.44
CA ASN A 41 5.10 3.97 18.48
C ASN A 41 5.94 5.22 18.21
N TRP A 42 5.55 6.00 17.20
CA TRP A 42 6.30 7.16 16.72
C TRP A 42 6.68 8.20 17.79
N PRO A 43 5.84 8.51 18.79
CA PRO A 43 6.24 9.38 19.89
C PRO A 43 7.48 8.92 20.67
N ALA A 44 7.77 7.60 20.67
CA ALA A 44 8.94 7.00 21.31
C ALA A 44 10.02 6.54 20.31
N ALA A 45 9.82 6.74 19.00
CA ALA A 45 10.73 6.21 17.97
C ALA A 45 12.15 6.79 18.07
N GLN A 46 12.31 8.02 18.57
CA GLN A 46 13.62 8.66 18.78
C GLN A 46 14.47 7.94 19.83
N ASP A 47 13.88 7.09 20.67
CA ASP A 47 14.58 6.34 21.70
C ASP A 47 15.21 5.04 21.14
N HIS A 48 14.84 4.66 19.92
CA HIS A 48 15.35 3.47 19.22
C HIS A 48 16.39 3.85 18.15
N ASN A 49 17.47 3.07 18.07
CA ASN A 49 18.50 3.25 17.05
C ASN A 49 18.43 2.13 16.01
N GLY A 50 18.41 2.49 14.73
CA GLY A 50 18.59 1.53 13.64
C GLY A 50 20.04 1.02 13.55
N THR A 51 20.22 -0.09 12.83
CA THR A 51 21.56 -0.62 12.50
C THR A 51 21.58 -1.21 11.09
N ILE A 52 22.75 -1.14 10.45
CA ILE A 52 23.02 -1.85 9.20
C ILE A 52 23.81 -3.11 9.54
N PHE A 53 23.20 -4.26 9.33
CA PHE A 53 23.82 -5.56 9.54
C PHE A 53 24.46 -6.07 8.24
N LEU A 54 25.76 -6.36 8.33
CA LEU A 54 26.56 -6.99 7.28
C LEU A 54 26.73 -8.47 7.64
N ASP A 55 26.10 -9.34 6.87
CA ASP A 55 26.00 -10.76 7.16
C ASP A 55 27.28 -11.56 6.86
N THR A 56 28.16 -11.02 6.01
CA THR A 56 29.38 -11.71 5.60
C THR A 56 30.48 -11.55 6.65
N PRO A 57 31.00 -12.65 7.22
CA PRO A 57 32.02 -12.57 8.25
C PRO A 57 33.33 -11.96 7.74
N MET A 58 33.87 -10.99 8.48
CA MET A 58 35.09 -10.27 8.12
C MET A 58 35.97 -9.97 9.35
N THR A 59 37.24 -9.66 9.13
CA THR A 59 38.14 -9.22 10.22
C THR A 59 37.72 -7.84 10.74
N HIS A 60 38.12 -7.49 11.96
CA HIS A 60 37.73 -6.21 12.56
C HIS A 60 38.15 -5.00 11.70
N GLU A 61 39.36 -5.02 11.14
CA GLU A 61 39.85 -3.95 10.24
C GLU A 61 38.94 -3.78 9.01
N LYS A 62 38.53 -4.89 8.38
CA LYS A 62 37.61 -4.88 7.25
C LYS A 62 36.20 -4.44 7.66
N ALA A 63 35.76 -4.79 8.86
CA ALA A 63 34.48 -4.34 9.41
C ALA A 63 34.44 -2.83 9.57
N VAL A 64 35.51 -2.23 10.10
CA VAL A 64 35.65 -0.77 10.21
C VAL A 64 35.63 -0.13 8.82
N GLU A 65 36.40 -0.66 7.86
CA GLU A 65 36.42 -0.15 6.47
C GLU A 65 35.03 -0.26 5.80
N ALA A 66 34.32 -1.37 6.01
CA ALA A 66 32.99 -1.60 5.45
C ALA A 66 31.96 -0.61 5.99
N CYS A 67 31.92 -0.37 7.31
CA CYS A 67 31.05 0.65 7.89
C CYS A 67 31.44 2.05 7.42
N GLN A 68 32.73 2.37 7.34
CA GLN A 68 33.20 3.67 6.83
C GLN A 68 32.80 3.91 5.38
N LYS A 69 32.84 2.88 4.52
CA LYS A 69 32.31 2.97 3.16
C LYS A 69 30.85 3.38 3.18
N LEU A 70 30.05 2.82 4.09
CA LEU A 70 28.66 3.20 4.29
C LEU A 70 28.47 4.62 4.88
N ASN A 71 29.51 5.40 5.13
CA ASN A 71 29.45 6.64 5.93
C ASN A 71 28.92 6.39 7.36
N GLU A 72 29.30 5.25 7.93
CA GLU A 72 28.89 4.82 9.27
C GLU A 72 30.12 4.39 10.10
N GLY A 73 29.91 4.27 11.41
CA GLY A 73 30.84 3.59 12.31
C GLY A 73 30.38 2.17 12.61
N LEU A 74 31.17 1.43 13.38
CA LEU A 74 30.64 0.25 14.07
C LEU A 74 29.54 0.69 15.06
N LEU A 75 28.53 -0.16 15.25
CA LEU A 75 27.41 0.14 16.17
C LEU A 75 27.94 0.35 17.59
N THR A 76 27.60 1.47 18.20
CA THR A 76 27.97 1.77 19.58
C THR A 76 26.99 1.13 20.56
N THR A 77 27.45 0.83 21.76
CA THR A 77 26.61 0.32 22.85
C THR A 77 26.00 1.44 23.71
N SER A 78 26.20 2.70 23.30
CA SER A 78 25.73 3.88 24.01
C SER A 78 24.26 4.15 23.64
N GLY A 79 23.34 3.92 24.57
CA GLY A 79 21.92 4.20 24.39
C GLY A 79 21.06 3.44 25.41
N THR A 80 19.92 4.01 25.79
CA THR A 80 19.00 3.40 26.77
C THR A 80 18.40 2.09 26.27
N HIS A 81 18.20 1.94 24.95
CA HIS A 81 17.57 0.78 24.32
C HIS A 81 18.53 -0.14 23.56
N PHE A 82 19.85 0.12 23.54
CA PHE A 82 20.82 -0.71 22.82
C PHE A 82 20.62 -2.20 23.09
N LYS A 83 20.48 -2.58 24.37
CA LYS A 83 20.29 -3.98 24.76
C LYS A 83 18.95 -4.53 24.26
N SER A 84 17.82 -3.86 24.52
CA SER A 84 16.50 -4.36 24.12
C SER A 84 16.32 -4.45 22.61
N ASP A 85 16.85 -3.46 21.88
CA ASP A 85 16.77 -3.41 20.43
C ASP A 85 17.65 -4.49 19.81
N THR A 86 18.93 -4.54 20.20
CA THR A 86 19.86 -5.55 19.69
C THR A 86 19.40 -6.96 20.02
N GLU A 87 18.87 -7.20 21.23
CA GLU A 87 18.33 -8.52 21.60
C GLU A 87 17.17 -8.96 20.70
N SER A 88 16.24 -8.06 20.40
CA SER A 88 15.09 -8.36 19.52
C SER A 88 15.55 -8.58 18.08
N LEU A 89 16.48 -7.76 17.59
CA LEU A 89 17.03 -7.87 16.24
C LEU A 89 17.84 -9.16 16.05
N VAL A 90 18.67 -9.57 17.01
CA VAL A 90 19.44 -10.82 16.92
C VAL A 90 18.52 -12.03 17.00
N LYS A 91 17.53 -12.05 17.92
CA LYS A 91 16.51 -13.11 17.95
C LYS A 91 15.75 -13.23 16.63
N TYR A 92 15.49 -12.11 15.99
CA TYR A 92 14.88 -12.09 14.67
C TYR A 92 15.79 -12.72 13.59
N LEU A 93 17.07 -12.36 13.57
CA LEU A 93 18.05 -12.98 12.67
C LEU A 93 18.21 -14.49 12.93
N GLU A 94 18.16 -14.92 14.19
CA GLU A 94 18.16 -16.34 14.58
C GLU A 94 16.91 -17.07 14.06
N TYR A 95 15.72 -16.46 14.22
CA TYR A 95 14.46 -16.99 13.68
C TYR A 95 14.54 -17.22 12.16
N ASN A 96 15.15 -16.28 11.44
CA ASN A 96 15.38 -16.39 10.00
C ASN A 96 16.57 -17.29 9.62
N GLN A 97 17.23 -17.93 10.59
CA GLN A 97 18.41 -18.77 10.39
C GLN A 97 19.58 -18.03 9.72
N GLN A 98 19.65 -16.71 9.89
CA GLN A 98 20.72 -15.87 9.35
C GLN A 98 21.95 -15.84 10.26
N VAL A 99 21.74 -16.06 11.57
CA VAL A 99 22.80 -16.10 12.59
C VAL A 99 22.58 -17.27 13.54
N GLN A 100 23.66 -17.72 14.19
CA GLN A 100 23.60 -18.76 15.22
C GLN A 100 23.37 -18.15 16.61
N PRO A 101 22.77 -18.87 17.58
CA PRO A 101 22.51 -18.34 18.92
C PRO A 101 23.76 -17.88 19.69
N THR A 102 24.92 -18.51 19.41
CA THR A 102 26.21 -18.17 20.02
C THR A 102 27.05 -17.24 19.13
N GLN A 103 26.48 -16.71 18.04
CA GLN A 103 27.21 -15.87 17.11
C GLN A 103 27.71 -14.60 17.82
N SER A 104 28.95 -14.23 17.51
CA SER A 104 29.52 -12.94 17.90
C SER A 104 29.52 -12.00 16.71
N PHE A 105 29.37 -10.71 16.98
CA PHE A 105 29.31 -9.63 16.00
C PHE A 105 30.33 -8.55 16.32
N TRP A 106 30.93 -7.95 15.29
CA TRP A 106 31.73 -6.75 15.48
C TRP A 106 30.85 -5.54 15.82
N ILE A 107 31.25 -4.80 16.86
CA ILE A 107 30.64 -3.56 17.35
C ILE A 107 31.74 -2.58 17.76
N ALA A 108 31.38 -1.32 18.03
CA ALA A 108 32.37 -0.33 18.44
C ALA A 108 32.96 -0.66 19.82
N GLY A 109 34.28 -0.53 19.94
CA GLY A 109 34.97 -0.56 21.22
C GLY A 109 35.01 0.81 21.89
N GLU A 110 35.18 0.85 23.23
CA GLU A 110 35.33 2.10 23.99
C GLU A 110 36.54 2.94 23.53
N ASN A 111 37.57 2.28 22.96
CA ASN A 111 38.67 2.89 22.22
C ASN A 111 38.75 2.21 20.85
N SER A 112 38.95 2.96 19.75
CA SER A 112 38.96 2.44 18.36
C SER A 112 40.00 1.34 18.07
N THR A 113 40.93 1.09 18.99
CA THR A 113 41.93 0.01 18.93
C THR A 113 41.47 -1.31 19.56
N ASN A 114 40.36 -1.32 20.29
CA ASN A 114 39.86 -2.52 20.96
C ASN A 114 38.90 -3.28 20.03
N CYS A 115 39.31 -4.47 19.58
CA CYS A 115 38.49 -5.38 18.76
C CYS A 115 37.39 -6.00 19.62
N GLN A 116 36.34 -5.22 19.82
CA GLN A 116 35.21 -5.52 20.67
C GLN A 116 34.11 -6.22 19.88
N SER A 117 33.57 -7.27 20.50
CA SER A 117 32.48 -8.05 19.93
C SER A 117 31.33 -8.14 20.92
N TYR A 118 30.13 -8.38 20.39
CA TYR A 118 28.94 -8.65 21.18
C TYR A 118 28.36 -10.00 20.80
N SER A 119 27.87 -10.75 21.79
CA SER A 119 27.03 -11.93 21.60
C SER A 119 25.90 -11.93 22.63
N MET A 120 24.76 -12.50 22.26
CA MET A 120 23.62 -12.67 23.17
C MET A 120 23.97 -13.48 24.42
N VAL A 121 24.89 -14.46 24.29
CA VAL A 121 25.23 -15.38 25.38
C VAL A 121 26.30 -14.80 26.30
N SER A 122 27.37 -14.25 25.73
CA SER A 122 28.53 -13.77 26.50
C SER A 122 28.50 -12.26 26.77
N GLY A 123 27.58 -11.51 26.16
CA GLY A 123 27.59 -10.05 26.18
C GLY A 123 28.80 -9.47 25.44
N LEU A 124 29.34 -8.39 25.98
CA LEU A 124 30.54 -7.74 25.45
C LEU A 124 31.78 -8.59 25.70
N GLY A 125 32.61 -8.77 24.67
CA GLY A 125 33.85 -9.53 24.74
C GLY A 125 34.95 -8.93 23.89
N LEU A 126 36.20 -9.13 24.32
CA LEU A 126 37.38 -8.83 23.51
C LEU A 126 37.80 -10.09 22.76
N GLY A 127 37.92 -9.96 21.43
CA GLY A 127 38.33 -11.05 20.56
C GLY A 127 39.65 -10.76 19.85
N SER A 128 40.21 -11.79 19.20
CA SER A 128 41.28 -11.58 18.22
C SER A 128 40.72 -10.76 17.05
N CYS A 129 41.35 -9.65 16.71
CA CYS A 129 40.97 -8.77 15.59
C CYS A 129 40.94 -9.49 14.23
N ASN A 130 41.64 -10.62 14.12
CA ASN A 130 41.71 -11.46 12.93
C ASN A 130 40.58 -12.49 12.83
N THR A 131 39.69 -12.55 13.83
CA THR A 131 38.50 -13.40 13.77
C THR A 131 37.56 -12.88 12.68
N ALA A 132 37.00 -13.78 11.87
CA ALA A 132 35.97 -13.40 10.91
C ALA A 132 34.61 -13.42 11.60
N LEU A 133 33.99 -12.26 11.80
CA LEU A 133 32.66 -12.11 12.38
C LEU A 133 31.78 -11.24 11.49
N PRO A 134 30.46 -11.47 11.44
CA PRO A 134 29.52 -10.51 10.87
C PRO A 134 29.51 -9.21 11.68
N THR A 135 29.01 -8.13 11.09
CA THR A 135 29.23 -6.77 11.59
C THR A 135 27.93 -6.00 11.74
N PHE A 136 27.77 -5.30 12.87
CA PHE A 136 26.77 -4.24 13.02
C PHE A 136 27.42 -2.87 12.83
N CYS A 137 26.97 -2.14 11.81
CA CYS A 137 27.29 -0.73 11.64
C CYS A 137 26.19 0.15 12.26
N SER A 138 26.54 1.38 12.64
CA SER A 138 25.55 2.40 12.97
C SER A 138 24.63 2.68 11.77
N GLN A 139 23.47 3.27 12.04
CA GLN A 139 22.60 3.86 11.03
C GLN A 139 22.30 5.30 11.45
N SER A 140 23.01 6.25 10.85
CA SER A 140 22.89 7.68 11.13
C SER A 140 21.87 8.40 10.26
N ALA A 141 21.30 7.73 9.24
CA ALA A 141 20.26 8.32 8.41
C ALA A 141 19.07 8.74 9.28
N PRO A 142 18.63 10.01 9.15
CA PRO A 142 17.61 10.55 10.02
C PRO A 142 16.27 9.91 9.73
N TYR A 143 15.44 9.82 10.76
CA TYR A 143 14.03 9.54 10.57
C TYR A 143 13.39 10.69 9.80
N ARG A 144 12.72 10.33 8.70
CA ARG A 144 11.92 11.25 7.88
C ARG A 144 10.50 10.70 7.87
N PRO A 145 9.50 11.53 8.20
CA PRO A 145 8.15 11.04 8.26
C PRO A 145 7.58 10.84 6.86
N ASN A 146 6.81 9.76 6.69
CA ASN A 146 6.11 9.42 5.46
C ASN A 146 6.97 9.59 4.19
N THR A 147 6.53 10.43 3.25
CA THR A 147 7.15 10.60 1.94
C THR A 147 8.30 11.62 1.92
N ASN A 148 8.72 12.15 3.07
CA ASN A 148 9.87 13.03 3.14
C ASN A 148 11.17 12.25 2.87
N VAL A 149 12.04 12.80 2.01
CA VAL A 149 13.31 12.15 1.63
C VAL A 149 14.49 13.05 1.98
N ASP A 150 15.53 12.47 2.58
CA ASP A 150 16.81 13.14 2.76
C ASP A 150 17.68 12.95 1.51
N GLN A 151 18.10 14.06 0.90
CA GLN A 151 18.91 14.05 -0.33
C GLN A 151 20.42 14.08 -0.04
N ASN A 152 20.84 13.92 1.22
CA ASN A 152 22.25 13.88 1.57
C ASN A 152 22.95 12.68 0.86
N PRO A 153 23.96 12.93 0.00
CA PRO A 153 24.67 11.87 -0.70
C PRO A 153 25.32 10.84 0.21
N ALA A 154 25.59 11.17 1.48
CA ALA A 154 26.14 10.23 2.46
C ALA A 154 25.24 9.01 2.71
N TYR A 155 23.93 9.14 2.44
CA TYR A 155 22.93 8.09 2.62
C TYR A 155 22.57 7.38 1.31
N GLN A 156 23.21 7.74 0.19
CA GLN A 156 22.93 7.10 -1.09
C GLN A 156 23.51 5.69 -1.17
N VAL A 157 22.70 4.79 -1.71
CA VAL A 157 23.07 3.41 -2.02
C VAL A 157 22.81 3.13 -3.49
N GLN A 158 23.50 2.17 -4.06
CA GLN A 158 23.22 1.69 -5.41
C GLN A 158 23.16 0.17 -5.47
N LEU A 159 22.33 -0.30 -6.40
CA LEU A 159 22.26 -1.70 -6.79
C LEU A 159 22.13 -1.80 -8.31
N GLN A 160 22.42 -2.98 -8.85
CA GLN A 160 22.36 -3.24 -10.29
C GLN A 160 21.40 -4.39 -10.59
N SER A 161 20.55 -4.20 -11.60
CA SER A 161 19.75 -5.26 -12.21
C SER A 161 19.98 -5.22 -13.72
N GLN A 162 20.56 -6.28 -14.28
CA GLN A 162 20.88 -6.34 -15.72
C GLN A 162 21.74 -5.13 -16.13
N SER A 163 21.31 -4.39 -17.17
CA SER A 163 21.98 -3.18 -17.67
C SER A 163 21.57 -1.90 -16.94
N ILE A 164 20.87 -1.98 -15.80
CA ILE A 164 20.37 -0.81 -15.08
C ILE A 164 21.02 -0.74 -13.69
N THR A 165 21.65 0.39 -13.39
CA THR A 165 22.10 0.77 -12.05
C THR A 165 21.08 1.73 -11.45
N PHE A 166 20.60 1.44 -10.25
CA PHE A 166 19.67 2.31 -9.52
C PHE A 166 20.42 2.97 -8.38
N ILE A 167 20.29 4.29 -8.25
CA ILE A 167 20.77 5.05 -7.10
C ILE A 167 19.56 5.39 -6.24
N GLY A 168 19.53 4.94 -5.00
CA GLY A 168 18.49 5.24 -4.02
C GLY A 168 19.08 5.89 -2.78
N ASN A 169 18.23 6.18 -1.79
CA ASN A 169 18.63 6.68 -0.48
C ASN A 169 18.29 5.64 0.58
N ARG A 170 19.08 5.56 1.65
CA ARG A 170 18.62 4.94 2.90
C ARG A 170 18.02 6.00 3.80
N ASP A 171 16.92 5.66 4.46
CA ASP A 171 16.39 6.43 5.58
C ASP A 171 16.54 5.62 6.88
N HIS A 172 15.84 6.03 7.92
CA HIS A 172 15.87 5.34 9.20
C HIS A 172 15.20 3.95 9.21
N LEU A 173 14.30 3.69 8.26
CA LEU A 173 13.44 2.49 8.25
C LEU A 173 13.81 1.48 7.17
N THR A 174 14.30 1.96 6.02
CA THR A 174 14.41 1.22 4.75
C THR A 174 15.46 1.82 3.81
N PHE A 175 15.87 1.04 2.82
CA PHE A 175 16.40 1.58 1.57
C PHE A 175 15.24 1.93 0.64
N ARG A 176 15.26 3.13 0.07
CA ARG A 176 14.22 3.69 -0.79
C ARG A 176 14.76 4.00 -2.18
N PHE A 177 14.12 3.45 -3.20
CA PHE A 177 14.37 3.74 -4.61
C PHE A 177 13.08 4.25 -5.23
N LEU A 178 13.02 5.55 -5.46
CA LEU A 178 11.80 6.30 -5.78
C LEU A 178 11.85 6.76 -7.24
N GLY A 179 10.69 6.92 -7.88
CA GLY A 179 10.62 7.44 -9.25
C GLY A 179 11.33 6.56 -10.29
N ILE A 180 11.20 5.24 -10.17
CA ILE A 180 11.77 4.29 -11.14
C ILE A 180 10.83 4.15 -12.34
N PRO A 181 11.23 4.47 -13.58
CA PRO A 181 10.39 4.20 -14.75
C PRO A 181 10.22 2.69 -14.91
N PHE A 182 8.97 2.21 -14.87
CA PHE A 182 8.67 0.79 -15.07
C PHE A 182 8.20 0.48 -16.48
N ALA A 183 7.86 1.50 -17.27
CA ALA A 183 7.45 1.39 -18.66
C ALA A 183 8.39 2.16 -19.59
N ASN A 184 8.51 1.71 -20.84
CA ASN A 184 9.09 2.55 -21.91
C ASN A 184 8.18 3.75 -22.19
N PRO A 185 8.71 4.87 -22.72
CA PRO A 185 7.88 6.00 -23.15
C PRO A 185 6.73 5.54 -24.04
N VAL A 186 5.51 5.91 -23.66
CA VAL A 186 4.27 5.43 -24.28
C VAL A 186 3.58 6.60 -24.98
N GLN A 187 3.10 6.37 -26.21
CA GLN A 187 2.26 7.35 -26.88
C GLN A 187 0.90 7.42 -26.17
N ARG A 188 0.28 8.60 -26.11
CA ARG A 188 -1.07 8.76 -25.58
C ARG A 188 -2.06 7.79 -26.25
N PHE A 189 -2.87 7.12 -25.41
CA PHE A 189 -3.83 6.08 -25.79
C PHE A 189 -3.19 4.85 -26.47
N ALA A 190 -2.00 4.47 -26.02
CA ALA A 190 -1.36 3.20 -26.36
C ALA A 190 -1.05 2.37 -25.10
N TYR A 191 -0.95 1.06 -25.25
CA TYR A 191 -0.55 0.16 -24.18
C TYR A 191 0.95 0.31 -23.88
N SER A 192 1.30 0.32 -22.60
CA SER A 192 2.68 0.38 -22.12
C SER A 192 3.40 -0.96 -22.30
N THR A 193 4.74 -0.94 -22.21
CA THR A 193 5.58 -2.14 -22.23
C THR A 193 6.68 -1.99 -21.17
N PRO A 194 7.18 -3.09 -20.57
CA PRO A 194 8.15 -2.99 -19.49
C PRO A 194 9.40 -2.24 -19.91
N TYR A 195 9.90 -1.37 -19.04
CA TYR A 195 11.10 -0.59 -19.30
C TYR A 195 12.29 -1.50 -19.62
N THR A 196 12.96 -1.21 -20.73
CA THR A 196 14.17 -1.94 -21.15
C THR A 196 15.30 -0.97 -21.46
N ALA A 197 16.43 -1.15 -20.79
CA ALA A 197 17.66 -0.44 -21.13
C ALA A 197 18.39 -1.16 -22.27
N SER A 198 18.57 -0.48 -23.41
CA SER A 198 19.31 -1.00 -24.58
C SER A 198 20.84 -0.94 -24.40
N SER A 199 21.32 -0.12 -23.47
CA SER A 199 22.71 0.00 -23.04
C SER A 199 22.77 0.19 -21.52
N PRO A 200 23.93 -0.01 -20.88
CA PRO A 200 24.11 0.33 -19.47
C PRO A 200 23.62 1.76 -19.17
N VAL A 201 22.73 1.90 -18.19
CA VAL A 201 22.15 3.18 -17.76
C VAL A 201 22.13 3.26 -16.24
N THR A 202 22.33 4.46 -15.71
CA THR A 202 22.16 4.77 -14.30
C THR A 202 20.90 5.61 -14.12
N LEU A 203 19.97 5.12 -13.31
CA LEU A 203 18.74 5.82 -12.94
C LEU A 203 18.92 6.43 -11.55
N ASN A 204 18.72 7.75 -11.46
CA ASN A 204 18.71 8.44 -10.18
C ASN A 204 17.31 8.32 -9.55
N SER A 205 17.17 7.38 -8.62
CA SER A 205 15.92 6.99 -7.98
C SER A 205 15.84 7.52 -6.54
N THR A 206 16.22 8.78 -6.34
CA THR A 206 16.26 9.43 -5.02
C THR A 206 15.03 10.29 -4.73
N SER A 207 14.12 10.44 -5.70
CA SER A 207 12.93 11.30 -5.61
C SER A 207 11.76 10.63 -6.30
N TYR A 208 10.54 10.90 -5.84
CA TYR A 208 9.33 10.42 -6.50
C TYR A 208 9.22 10.94 -7.94
N GLY A 209 8.68 10.10 -8.82
CA GLY A 209 8.28 10.50 -10.16
C GLY A 209 6.99 11.33 -10.11
N PRO A 210 6.70 12.13 -11.15
CA PRO A 210 5.48 12.93 -11.21
C PRO A 210 4.21 12.06 -11.21
N ALA A 211 3.14 12.59 -10.60
CA ALA A 211 1.81 12.03 -10.71
C ALA A 211 1.25 12.08 -12.13
N CYS A 212 0.38 11.12 -12.46
CA CYS A 212 -0.33 11.09 -13.73
C CYS A 212 -1.34 12.24 -13.84
N PRO A 213 -1.71 12.66 -15.06
CA PRO A 213 -2.52 13.85 -15.24
C PRO A 213 -3.93 13.67 -14.68
N GLN A 214 -4.35 14.61 -13.84
CA GLN A 214 -5.64 14.61 -13.16
C GLN A 214 -6.04 16.04 -12.79
N ALA A 215 -7.33 16.38 -12.93
CA ALA A 215 -7.85 17.71 -12.58
C ALA A 215 -7.06 18.91 -13.18
N GLY A 216 -6.43 18.73 -14.35
CA GLY A 216 -5.64 19.77 -15.02
C GLY A 216 -4.20 19.93 -14.53
N THR A 217 -3.71 19.04 -13.65
CA THR A 217 -2.31 18.99 -13.19
C THR A 217 -1.68 17.62 -13.52
N GLY A 218 -0.41 17.41 -13.18
CA GLY A 218 0.34 16.16 -13.44
C GLY A 218 1.13 16.16 -14.76
N GLN A 219 1.75 15.03 -15.10
CA GLN A 219 2.55 14.86 -16.33
C GLN A 219 2.20 13.55 -17.06
N GLU A 220 2.28 13.51 -18.39
CA GLU A 220 2.01 12.27 -19.16
C GLU A 220 3.10 11.22 -18.98
N ASP A 221 4.35 11.66 -18.82
CA ASP A 221 5.44 10.80 -18.36
C ASP A 221 5.28 10.61 -16.86
N CYS A 222 4.47 9.62 -16.46
CA CYS A 222 4.13 9.36 -15.06
C CYS A 222 4.21 7.89 -14.63
N LEU A 223 4.63 6.98 -15.52
CA LEU A 223 4.68 5.53 -15.27
C LEU A 223 5.92 5.14 -14.45
N PHE A 224 5.89 5.59 -13.20
CA PHE A 224 6.93 5.37 -12.20
C PHE A 224 6.44 4.49 -11.06
N LEU A 225 7.37 3.74 -10.47
CA LEU A 225 7.16 3.00 -9.23
C LEU A 225 8.21 3.36 -8.18
N ASN A 226 7.91 3.03 -6.93
CA ASN A 226 8.76 3.29 -5.77
C ASN A 226 8.97 1.97 -5.02
N VAL A 227 10.20 1.67 -4.62
CA VAL A 227 10.58 0.46 -3.90
C VAL A 227 11.15 0.82 -2.52
N TYR A 228 10.62 0.19 -1.48
CA TYR A 228 11.08 0.30 -0.09
C TYR A 228 11.49 -1.10 0.36
N THR A 229 12.72 -1.25 0.84
CA THR A 229 13.25 -2.57 1.21
C THR A 229 14.14 -2.51 2.46
N PRO A 230 14.04 -3.47 3.39
CA PRO A 230 14.99 -3.63 4.48
C PRO A 230 16.23 -4.45 4.06
N TYR A 231 16.30 -4.97 2.83
CA TYR A 231 17.33 -5.91 2.39
C TYR A 231 17.84 -5.62 0.97
N ILE A 232 19.15 -5.45 0.82
CA ILE A 232 19.83 -5.40 -0.49
C ILE A 232 20.83 -6.55 -0.56
N PRO A 233 20.62 -7.55 -1.45
CA PRO A 233 21.57 -8.63 -1.61
C PRO A 233 22.83 -8.17 -2.34
N GLN A 234 23.98 -8.72 -1.96
CA GLN A 234 25.22 -8.62 -2.73
C GLN A 234 25.06 -9.28 -4.10
N ASN A 235 24.36 -10.42 -4.14
CA ASN A 235 24.05 -11.14 -5.37
C ASN A 235 22.62 -11.68 -5.34
N ALA A 236 21.75 -11.12 -6.18
CA ALA A 236 20.33 -11.47 -6.22
C ALA A 236 20.07 -12.95 -6.55
N GLU A 237 20.86 -13.54 -7.46
CA GLU A 237 20.68 -14.94 -7.85
C GLU A 237 21.13 -15.91 -6.75
N GLU A 238 22.18 -15.57 -6.02
CA GLU A 238 22.58 -16.32 -4.83
C GLU A 238 21.56 -16.19 -3.71
N ALA A 239 21.08 -14.97 -3.44
CA ALA A 239 20.02 -14.74 -2.46
C ALA A 239 18.75 -15.54 -2.81
N ARG A 240 18.40 -15.65 -4.10
CA ARG A 240 17.31 -16.51 -4.57
C ARG A 240 17.57 -17.99 -4.28
N ARG A 241 18.73 -18.53 -4.65
CA ARG A 241 19.09 -19.95 -4.42
C ARG A 241 19.08 -20.31 -2.93
N ASN A 242 19.53 -19.38 -2.09
CA ASN A 242 19.62 -19.54 -0.64
C ASN A 242 18.32 -19.15 0.08
N LYS A 243 17.22 -18.85 -0.64
CA LYS A 243 15.91 -18.46 -0.09
C LYS A 243 15.97 -17.26 0.88
N LYS A 244 16.88 -16.32 0.64
CA LYS A 244 17.04 -15.09 1.45
C LYS A 244 16.09 -13.95 1.03
N LEU A 245 15.54 -14.01 -0.18
CA LEU A 245 14.65 -12.97 -0.71
C LEU A 245 13.37 -12.84 0.13
N LYS A 246 12.84 -11.61 0.21
CA LYS A 246 11.68 -11.23 1.02
C LYS A 246 10.40 -11.22 0.16
N PRO A 247 9.20 -11.48 0.71
CA PRO A 247 7.97 -11.30 -0.07
C PRO A 247 7.83 -9.86 -0.56
N VAL A 248 7.05 -9.66 -1.62
CA VAL A 248 6.81 -8.36 -2.24
C VAL A 248 5.35 -7.97 -2.08
N MET A 249 5.09 -6.76 -1.60
CA MET A 249 3.75 -6.21 -1.45
C MET A 249 3.59 -4.99 -2.36
N VAL A 250 2.62 -5.04 -3.28
CA VAL A 250 2.45 -4.04 -4.35
C VAL A 250 1.17 -3.26 -4.12
N TRP A 251 1.30 -1.98 -3.81
CA TRP A 251 0.21 -1.05 -3.58
C TRP A 251 -0.31 -0.42 -4.88
N ILE A 252 -1.63 -0.48 -5.06
CA ILE A 252 -2.38 0.15 -6.14
C ILE A 252 -3.37 1.13 -5.51
N TYR A 253 -3.15 2.43 -5.69
CA TYR A 253 -3.96 3.46 -5.05
C TYR A 253 -5.38 3.57 -5.65
N GLY A 254 -6.31 4.03 -4.81
CA GLY A 254 -7.68 4.39 -5.17
C GLY A 254 -7.84 5.83 -5.69
N GLY A 255 -9.09 6.30 -5.83
CA GLY A 255 -9.40 7.62 -6.39
C GLY A 255 -10.35 7.59 -7.59
N GLY A 256 -11.23 6.58 -7.65
CA GLY A 256 -12.27 6.47 -8.68
C GLY A 256 -11.74 6.32 -10.10
N PHE A 257 -10.51 5.83 -10.25
CA PHE A 257 -9.75 5.80 -11.52
C PHE A 257 -9.46 7.17 -12.16
N ILE A 258 -9.78 8.29 -11.50
CA ILE A 258 -9.63 9.65 -12.04
C ILE A 258 -8.62 10.50 -11.26
N ALA A 259 -8.23 10.07 -10.06
CA ALA A 259 -7.30 10.76 -9.19
C ALA A 259 -6.46 9.77 -8.37
N GLY A 260 -5.43 10.27 -7.69
CA GLY A 260 -4.52 9.51 -6.84
C GLY A 260 -3.07 9.50 -7.36
N GLU A 261 -2.13 9.13 -6.47
CA GLU A 261 -0.70 9.10 -6.76
C GLU A 261 0.06 8.18 -5.78
N ALA A 262 1.19 7.63 -6.22
CA ALA A 262 1.95 6.64 -5.46
C ALA A 262 2.80 7.19 -4.30
N ASP A 263 2.88 8.51 -4.14
CA ASP A 263 3.72 9.24 -3.16
C ASP A 263 2.89 9.97 -2.07
N THR A 264 1.68 9.48 -1.81
CA THR A 264 0.79 10.00 -0.79
C THR A 264 1.16 9.48 0.63
N PRO A 265 1.32 10.36 1.64
CA PRO A 265 1.78 10.00 2.99
C PRO A 265 0.99 8.89 3.72
N GLN A 266 -0.31 8.81 3.47
CA GLN A 266 -1.24 7.87 4.12
C GLN A 266 -0.83 6.40 3.95
N TYR A 267 -0.13 6.10 2.87
CA TYR A 267 0.29 4.75 2.49
C TYR A 267 1.76 4.68 2.07
N ASP A 268 2.62 5.48 2.71
CA ASP A 268 4.06 5.31 2.61
C ASP A 268 4.47 3.88 3.06
N GLY A 269 5.33 3.26 2.26
CA GLY A 269 5.68 1.84 2.41
C GLY A 269 6.71 1.53 3.48
N GLY A 270 7.38 2.54 4.06
CA GLY A 270 8.54 2.34 4.93
C GLY A 270 8.22 1.48 6.17
N ASN A 271 7.06 1.72 6.78
CA ASN A 271 6.62 0.99 7.96
C ASN A 271 6.23 -0.45 7.68
N MET A 272 5.46 -0.66 6.61
CA MET A 272 5.10 -2.00 6.18
C MET A 272 6.36 -2.82 5.85
N ALA A 273 7.31 -2.25 5.08
CA ALA A 273 8.55 -2.93 4.73
C ALA A 273 9.42 -3.28 5.95
N SER A 274 9.67 -2.30 6.82
CA SER A 274 10.52 -2.46 8.01
C SER A 274 9.91 -3.41 9.06
N ARG A 275 8.63 -3.22 9.41
CA ARG A 275 7.94 -4.03 10.43
C ARG A 275 7.68 -5.46 9.95
N SER A 276 7.32 -5.65 8.69
CA SER A 276 6.93 -6.96 8.16
C SER A 276 8.07 -7.73 7.48
N ASP A 277 9.27 -7.14 7.39
CA ASP A 277 10.43 -7.67 6.66
C ASP A 277 10.06 -8.12 5.24
N LEU A 278 9.56 -7.16 4.46
CA LEU A 278 9.11 -7.35 3.08
C LEU A 278 9.60 -6.21 2.19
N VAL A 279 9.55 -6.43 0.87
CA VAL A 279 9.74 -5.36 -0.11
C VAL A 279 8.39 -4.75 -0.45
N TYR A 280 8.25 -3.44 -0.26
CA TYR A 280 7.05 -2.71 -0.61
C TYR A 280 7.25 -1.98 -1.94
N VAL A 281 6.24 -2.02 -2.81
CA VAL A 281 6.24 -1.31 -4.09
C VAL A 281 4.96 -0.49 -4.22
N SER A 282 5.04 0.81 -4.48
CA SER A 282 3.89 1.62 -4.92
C SER A 282 4.04 2.01 -6.40
N ILE A 283 2.93 2.01 -7.15
CA ILE A 283 2.95 2.25 -8.60
C ILE A 283 2.01 3.38 -9.00
N ASN A 284 2.42 4.20 -9.96
CA ASN A 284 1.52 5.07 -10.73
C ASN A 284 0.91 4.31 -11.91
N TYR A 285 -0.33 4.66 -12.26
CA TYR A 285 -1.00 4.19 -13.47
C TYR A 285 -1.84 5.31 -14.08
N ARG A 286 -2.04 5.30 -15.41
CA ARG A 286 -2.81 6.36 -16.08
C ARG A 286 -4.26 6.39 -15.63
N LEU A 287 -4.80 7.60 -15.50
CA LEU A 287 -6.12 7.89 -14.92
C LEU A 287 -7.07 8.52 -15.95
N GLY A 288 -8.37 8.50 -15.63
CA GLY A 288 -9.43 9.10 -16.40
C GLY A 288 -9.40 8.69 -17.89
N PRO A 289 -9.71 9.59 -18.81
CA PRO A 289 -9.67 9.28 -20.24
C PRO A 289 -8.29 8.77 -20.71
N LEU A 290 -7.19 9.26 -20.13
CA LEU A 290 -5.83 8.85 -20.52
C LEU A 290 -5.55 7.38 -20.18
N GLY A 291 -6.21 6.85 -19.15
CA GLY A 291 -6.12 5.45 -18.73
C GLY A 291 -7.18 4.54 -19.32
N PHE A 292 -8.35 5.07 -19.70
CA PHE A 292 -9.53 4.21 -19.92
C PHE A 292 -10.39 4.54 -21.15
N LEU A 293 -10.03 5.53 -21.98
CA LEU A 293 -10.75 5.89 -23.20
C LEU A 293 -10.98 4.68 -24.13
N THR A 294 -12.22 4.53 -24.61
CA THR A 294 -12.56 3.62 -25.70
C THR A 294 -13.03 4.38 -26.95
N LEU A 295 -12.77 3.86 -28.16
CA LEU A 295 -13.28 4.42 -29.42
C LEU A 295 -14.13 3.45 -30.24
N ASN A 296 -14.29 2.20 -29.78
CA ASN A 296 -15.01 1.14 -30.50
C ASN A 296 -14.56 0.98 -31.98
N ASP A 297 -13.26 1.19 -32.22
CA ASP A 297 -12.57 1.09 -33.51
C ASP A 297 -11.81 -0.24 -33.67
N GLY A 298 -11.86 -1.09 -32.64
CA GLY A 298 -11.16 -2.37 -32.55
C GLY A 298 -9.71 -2.27 -32.07
N VAL A 299 -9.16 -1.08 -31.86
CA VAL A 299 -7.75 -0.84 -31.48
C VAL A 299 -7.66 -0.09 -30.15
N THR A 300 -8.46 0.97 -29.98
CA THR A 300 -8.54 1.81 -28.78
C THR A 300 -9.64 1.26 -27.87
N ASN A 301 -9.35 0.14 -27.21
CA ASN A 301 -10.35 -0.63 -26.45
C ASN A 301 -10.34 -0.34 -24.93
N GLY A 302 -9.72 0.77 -24.50
CA GLY A 302 -9.60 1.13 -23.08
C GLY A 302 -8.56 0.29 -22.32
N ASN A 303 -8.68 0.26 -20.99
CA ASN A 303 -7.80 -0.50 -20.09
C ASN A 303 -6.30 -0.17 -20.19
N PHE A 304 -5.90 1.01 -20.68
CA PHE A 304 -4.49 1.43 -20.70
C PHE A 304 -3.90 1.52 -19.28
N GLY A 305 -4.67 2.06 -18.32
CA GLY A 305 -4.28 2.12 -16.91
C GLY A 305 -4.14 0.74 -16.27
N LEU A 306 -5.00 -0.22 -16.65
CA LEU A 306 -4.85 -1.63 -16.22
C LEU A 306 -3.61 -2.27 -16.88
N GLY A 307 -3.35 -1.98 -18.15
CA GLY A 307 -2.14 -2.40 -18.85
C GLY A 307 -0.86 -1.84 -18.22
N ASP A 308 -0.90 -0.62 -17.69
CA ASP A 308 0.22 -0.05 -16.91
C ASP A 308 0.48 -0.86 -15.64
N GLN A 309 -0.56 -1.28 -14.93
CA GLN A 309 -0.42 -2.11 -13.73
C GLN A 309 0.17 -3.49 -14.06
N VAL A 310 -0.26 -4.12 -15.17
CA VAL A 310 0.35 -5.37 -15.67
C VAL A 310 1.83 -5.15 -16.01
N THR A 311 2.14 -4.06 -16.71
CA THR A 311 3.52 -3.69 -17.07
C THR A 311 4.40 -3.49 -15.83
N ALA A 312 3.88 -2.86 -14.77
CA ALA A 312 4.58 -2.72 -13.51
C ALA A 312 4.84 -4.08 -12.83
N LEU A 313 3.87 -5.00 -12.88
CA LEU A 313 4.04 -6.36 -12.35
C LEU A 313 5.07 -7.16 -13.15
N GLU A 314 5.09 -7.03 -14.48
CA GLU A 314 6.13 -7.63 -15.34
C GLU A 314 7.52 -7.06 -15.03
N TRP A 315 7.62 -5.75 -14.77
CA TRP A 315 8.86 -5.13 -14.30
C TRP A 315 9.31 -5.70 -12.96
N ILE A 316 8.38 -5.86 -12.00
CA ILE A 316 8.64 -6.44 -10.68
C ILE A 316 9.18 -7.87 -10.84
N GLN A 317 8.53 -8.71 -11.65
CA GLN A 317 9.00 -10.09 -11.92
C GLN A 317 10.46 -10.12 -12.42
N LYS A 318 10.83 -9.13 -13.23
CA LYS A 318 12.16 -9.06 -13.86
C LYS A 318 13.25 -8.47 -12.95
N HIS A 319 12.91 -7.52 -12.09
CA HIS A 319 13.90 -6.66 -11.43
C HIS A 319 13.92 -6.76 -9.89
N ILE A 320 12.82 -7.16 -9.24
CA ILE A 320 12.66 -6.98 -7.78
C ILE A 320 13.66 -7.79 -6.93
N ALA A 321 14.23 -8.87 -7.50
CA ALA A 321 15.26 -9.66 -6.83
C ALA A 321 16.54 -8.85 -6.52
N ALA A 322 16.88 -7.86 -7.35
CA ALA A 322 18.00 -6.96 -7.07
C ALA A 322 17.74 -6.05 -5.85
N PHE A 323 16.46 -5.79 -5.55
CA PHE A 323 16.00 -5.03 -4.38
C PHE A 323 15.71 -5.94 -3.17
N GLY A 324 16.12 -7.21 -3.22
CA GLY A 324 15.90 -8.19 -2.15
C GLY A 324 14.51 -8.83 -2.13
N GLY A 325 13.66 -8.58 -3.13
CA GLY A 325 12.31 -9.12 -3.21
C GLY A 325 12.23 -10.44 -3.97
N ASP A 326 11.31 -11.31 -3.58
CA ASP A 326 11.06 -12.61 -4.18
C ASP A 326 9.93 -12.50 -5.22
N PRO A 327 10.25 -12.56 -6.53
CA PRO A 327 9.22 -12.43 -7.57
C PRO A 327 8.20 -13.57 -7.56
N SER A 328 8.49 -14.70 -6.90
CA SER A 328 7.53 -15.80 -6.74
C SER A 328 6.53 -15.58 -5.60
N ARG A 329 6.74 -14.57 -4.75
CA ARG A 329 5.89 -14.23 -3.60
C ARG A 329 5.46 -12.77 -3.65
N VAL A 330 4.76 -12.42 -4.72
CA VAL A 330 4.15 -11.10 -4.92
C VAL A 330 2.70 -11.12 -4.43
N THR A 331 2.34 -10.12 -3.63
CA THR A 331 0.97 -9.85 -3.18
C THR A 331 0.57 -8.45 -3.64
N ILE A 332 -0.48 -8.36 -4.47
CA ILE A 332 -1.06 -7.06 -4.85
C ILE A 332 -2.09 -6.63 -3.81
N TYR A 333 -2.22 -5.33 -3.55
CA TYR A 333 -3.31 -4.81 -2.77
C TYR A 333 -3.66 -3.38 -3.13
N GLY A 334 -4.92 -3.01 -2.89
CA GLY A 334 -5.41 -1.67 -3.21
C GLY A 334 -6.70 -1.37 -2.48
N GLU A 335 -7.03 -0.08 -2.44
CA GLU A 335 -8.23 0.45 -1.80
C GLU A 335 -9.13 1.17 -2.83
N SER A 336 -10.45 1.10 -2.66
CA SER A 336 -11.41 1.76 -3.55
C SER A 336 -11.24 1.33 -5.03
N SER A 337 -11.04 2.24 -5.98
CA SER A 337 -10.71 1.89 -7.38
C SER A 337 -9.41 1.08 -7.53
N GLY A 338 -8.48 1.18 -6.57
CA GLY A 338 -7.32 0.29 -6.46
C GLY A 338 -7.74 -1.13 -6.10
N ALA A 339 -8.75 -1.30 -5.23
CA ALA A 339 -9.36 -2.61 -4.98
C ALA A 339 -10.16 -3.12 -6.19
N GLY A 340 -10.77 -2.22 -6.96
CA GLY A 340 -11.35 -2.50 -8.27
C GLY A 340 -10.30 -2.97 -9.29
N SER A 341 -9.10 -2.39 -9.25
CA SER A 341 -7.93 -2.84 -10.03
C SER A 341 -7.47 -4.24 -9.60
N VAL A 342 -7.38 -4.51 -8.30
CA VAL A 342 -7.08 -5.86 -7.78
C VAL A 342 -8.09 -6.88 -8.29
N ARG A 343 -9.40 -6.56 -8.26
CA ARG A 343 -10.45 -7.42 -8.85
C ARG A 343 -10.22 -7.65 -10.34
N ALA A 344 -9.91 -6.59 -11.10
CA ALA A 344 -9.64 -6.68 -12.53
C ALA A 344 -8.44 -7.57 -12.84
N LEU A 345 -7.34 -7.41 -12.11
CA LEU A 345 -6.12 -8.24 -12.24
C LEU A 345 -6.38 -9.71 -11.87
N LEU A 346 -7.21 -9.99 -10.87
CA LEU A 346 -7.66 -11.36 -10.56
C LEU A 346 -8.44 -12.01 -11.71
N SER A 347 -9.05 -11.22 -12.60
CA SER A 347 -9.75 -11.68 -13.81
C SER A 347 -8.96 -11.51 -15.10
N SER A 348 -7.71 -11.05 -15.04
CA SER A 348 -6.93 -10.65 -16.22
C SER A 348 -5.93 -11.70 -16.65
N PRO A 349 -6.14 -12.41 -17.79
CA PRO A 349 -5.21 -13.45 -18.24
C PRO A 349 -3.75 -12.99 -18.38
N PRO A 350 -3.45 -11.77 -18.89
CA PRO A 350 -2.08 -11.25 -18.91
C PRO A 350 -1.41 -11.11 -17.53
N ALA A 351 -2.20 -10.97 -16.46
CA ALA A 351 -1.67 -10.83 -15.10
C ALA A 351 -1.49 -12.17 -14.37
N PHE A 352 -2.00 -13.28 -14.91
CA PHE A 352 -1.95 -14.59 -14.25
C PHE A 352 -0.51 -15.06 -14.07
N GLY A 353 -0.16 -15.42 -12.84
CA GLY A 353 1.19 -15.86 -12.47
C GLY A 353 2.15 -14.73 -12.12
N LEU A 354 1.76 -13.45 -12.26
CA LEU A 354 2.57 -12.31 -11.81
C LEU A 354 2.45 -12.04 -10.30
N PHE A 355 1.46 -12.65 -9.64
CA PHE A 355 1.23 -12.56 -8.20
C PHE A 355 0.58 -13.84 -7.66
N GLY A 356 0.77 -14.10 -6.35
CA GLY A 356 0.19 -15.24 -5.63
C GLY A 356 -0.75 -14.84 -4.48
N GLY A 357 -0.78 -13.55 -4.11
CA GLY A 357 -1.70 -13.00 -3.11
C GLY A 357 -2.39 -11.73 -3.61
N ALA A 358 -3.61 -11.48 -3.13
CA ALA A 358 -4.37 -10.27 -3.44
C ALA A 358 -5.19 -9.79 -2.23
N ILE A 359 -5.15 -8.50 -1.91
CA ILE A 359 -6.01 -7.89 -0.88
C ILE A 359 -6.82 -6.75 -1.51
N SER A 360 -8.14 -6.86 -1.43
CA SER A 360 -9.10 -5.91 -2.01
C SER A 360 -9.82 -5.17 -0.88
N GLN A 361 -9.45 -3.91 -0.66
CA GLN A 361 -9.94 -3.08 0.44
C GLN A 361 -11.04 -2.14 -0.04
N SER A 362 -12.25 -2.31 0.49
CA SER A 362 -13.38 -1.41 0.22
C SER A 362 -13.70 -1.33 -1.28
N MET A 363 -13.74 -2.49 -1.97
CA MET A 363 -13.98 -2.56 -3.40
C MET A 363 -15.40 -2.08 -3.73
N PRO A 364 -15.55 -0.99 -4.53
CA PRO A 364 -16.85 -0.48 -4.91
C PRO A 364 -17.52 -1.43 -5.90
N GLY A 365 -18.81 -1.66 -5.70
CA GLY A 365 -19.59 -2.66 -6.44
C GLY A 365 -20.91 -2.12 -6.99
N ALA A 366 -21.99 -2.84 -6.67
CA ALA A 366 -23.32 -2.65 -7.25
C ALA A 366 -24.04 -1.42 -6.68
N LEU A 367 -25.18 -1.06 -7.29
CA LEU A 367 -25.98 0.14 -6.97
C LEU A 367 -25.21 1.47 -7.14
N VAL A 368 -25.87 2.50 -7.66
CA VAL A 368 -25.34 3.87 -7.85
C VAL A 368 -24.12 3.97 -8.79
N LEU A 369 -22.98 3.39 -8.43
CA LEU A 369 -21.75 3.35 -9.23
C LEU A 369 -21.84 2.36 -10.40
N ASN A 370 -22.66 1.31 -10.23
CA ASN A 370 -22.87 0.27 -11.23
C ASN A 370 -21.57 -0.39 -11.71
N GLU A 371 -20.55 -0.52 -10.84
CA GLU A 371 -19.22 -1.07 -11.16
C GLU A 371 -19.14 -2.59 -10.98
N PHE A 372 -20.25 -3.20 -10.55
CA PHE A 372 -20.36 -4.65 -10.37
C PHE A 372 -20.22 -5.42 -11.68
N ASP A 373 -21.02 -5.04 -12.68
CA ASP A 373 -20.92 -5.53 -14.05
C ASP A 373 -20.05 -4.57 -14.85
N LEU A 374 -18.92 -5.07 -15.36
CA LEU A 374 -18.07 -4.30 -16.27
C LEU A 374 -18.79 -4.14 -17.62
N LEU A 375 -18.73 -2.94 -18.18
CA LEU A 375 -19.33 -2.64 -19.49
C LEU A 375 -18.44 -3.19 -20.61
N ASP A 376 -19.04 -3.54 -21.74
CA ASP A 376 -18.29 -3.78 -22.96
C ASP A 376 -17.82 -2.45 -23.60
N VAL A 377 -16.84 -2.55 -24.49
CA VAL A 377 -16.26 -1.40 -25.21
C VAL A 377 -17.32 -0.55 -25.92
N ALA A 378 -18.32 -1.17 -26.55
CA ALA A 378 -19.33 -0.46 -27.32
C ALA A 378 -20.28 0.36 -26.42
N THR A 379 -20.66 -0.20 -25.27
CA THR A 379 -21.53 0.47 -24.29
C THR A 379 -20.79 1.58 -23.58
N GLU A 380 -19.52 1.35 -23.20
CA GLU A 380 -18.65 2.39 -22.63
C GLU A 380 -18.52 3.57 -23.60
N TYR A 381 -18.08 3.29 -24.84
CA TYR A 381 -17.89 4.29 -25.89
C TYR A 381 -19.11 5.20 -26.06
N LYS A 382 -20.29 4.58 -26.19
CA LYS A 382 -21.53 5.32 -26.41
C LYS A 382 -21.94 6.16 -25.19
N THR A 383 -21.71 5.65 -23.98
CA THR A 383 -22.24 6.23 -22.74
C THR A 383 -21.34 7.35 -22.23
N PHE A 384 -20.02 7.18 -22.28
CA PHE A 384 -19.05 8.05 -21.61
C PHE A 384 -18.09 8.73 -22.58
N ASP A 385 -17.58 8.03 -23.60
CA ASP A 385 -16.54 8.58 -24.47
C ASP A 385 -17.10 9.49 -25.57
N VAL A 386 -18.28 9.22 -26.15
CA VAL A 386 -18.93 10.11 -27.13
C VAL A 386 -19.17 11.52 -26.56
N PRO A 387 -19.73 11.69 -25.34
CA PRO A 387 -19.81 13.00 -24.69
C PRO A 387 -18.44 13.69 -24.51
N LEU A 388 -17.42 12.94 -24.11
CA LEU A 388 -16.05 13.46 -23.97
C LEU A 388 -15.52 13.96 -25.32
N ILE A 389 -15.57 13.13 -26.36
CA ILE A 389 -15.13 13.44 -27.73
C ILE A 389 -15.80 14.73 -28.23
N LYS A 390 -17.12 14.85 -28.04
CA LYS A 390 -17.87 16.05 -28.39
C LYS A 390 -17.44 17.27 -27.60
N SER A 391 -17.24 17.13 -26.29
CA SER A 391 -16.77 18.24 -25.44
C SER A 391 -15.37 18.73 -25.83
N MET A 392 -14.55 17.86 -26.42
CA MET A 392 -13.23 18.19 -26.94
C MET A 392 -13.25 18.76 -28.37
N GLY A 393 -14.40 18.71 -29.05
CA GLY A 393 -14.56 19.17 -30.43
C GLY A 393 -14.01 18.20 -31.48
N CYS A 394 -13.88 16.91 -31.12
CA CYS A 394 -13.33 15.87 -31.99
C CYS A 394 -14.39 15.01 -32.69
N ASP A 395 -15.68 15.25 -32.44
CA ASP A 395 -16.81 14.43 -32.94
C ASP A 395 -17.01 14.50 -34.46
N ASN A 396 -16.53 15.56 -35.11
CA ASN A 396 -16.55 15.70 -36.57
C ASN A 396 -15.21 15.36 -37.25
N SER A 397 -14.21 14.89 -36.49
CA SER A 397 -12.92 14.50 -37.05
C SER A 397 -13.05 13.21 -37.87
N THR A 398 -12.36 13.15 -39.01
CA THR A 398 -12.20 11.89 -39.76
C THR A 398 -11.28 10.89 -39.03
N ASP A 399 -10.45 11.39 -38.12
CA ASP A 399 -9.61 10.61 -37.21
C ASP A 399 -9.78 11.15 -35.78
N ILE A 400 -10.65 10.51 -35.01
CA ILE A 400 -10.97 10.93 -33.64
C ILE A 400 -9.74 10.78 -32.74
N LEU A 401 -8.96 9.71 -32.91
CA LEU A 401 -7.80 9.41 -32.07
C LEU A 401 -6.72 10.47 -32.23
N GLU A 402 -6.37 10.83 -33.46
CA GLU A 402 -5.39 11.89 -33.73
C GLU A 402 -5.88 13.26 -33.26
N CYS A 403 -7.19 13.55 -33.40
CA CYS A 403 -7.76 14.77 -32.83
C CYS A 403 -7.56 14.83 -31.31
N LEU A 404 -7.87 13.75 -30.59
CA LEU A 404 -7.70 13.69 -29.13
C LEU A 404 -6.22 13.73 -28.70
N ARG A 405 -5.31 13.16 -29.49
CA ARG A 405 -3.85 13.26 -29.25
C ARG A 405 -3.34 14.70 -29.40
N ALA A 406 -3.95 15.50 -30.26
CA ALA A 406 -3.59 16.91 -30.44
C ALA A 406 -4.12 17.83 -29.33
N ILE A 407 -5.09 17.39 -28.51
CA ILE A 407 -5.61 18.20 -27.39
C ILE A 407 -4.56 18.29 -26.27
N PRO A 408 -4.34 19.48 -25.66
CA PRO A 408 -3.48 19.58 -24.47
C PRO A 408 -3.96 18.67 -23.33
N VAL A 409 -3.03 17.97 -22.68
CA VAL A 409 -3.36 16.93 -21.70
C VAL A 409 -4.17 17.48 -20.52
N GLU A 410 -3.86 18.70 -20.09
CA GLU A 410 -4.51 19.38 -18.97
C GLU A 410 -5.99 19.63 -19.27
N LYS A 411 -6.35 19.86 -20.54
CA LYS A 411 -7.74 20.03 -20.96
C LYS A 411 -8.50 18.70 -20.93
N ILE A 412 -7.84 17.59 -21.26
CA ILE A 412 -8.43 16.25 -21.16
C ILE A 412 -8.61 15.86 -19.69
N SER A 413 -7.56 16.03 -18.87
CA SER A 413 -7.55 15.59 -17.48
C SER A 413 -8.40 16.47 -16.55
N ALA A 414 -8.67 17.72 -16.92
CA ALA A 414 -9.61 18.60 -16.23
C ALA A 414 -11.07 18.43 -16.67
N ASN A 415 -11.35 17.56 -17.65
CA ASN A 415 -12.70 17.42 -18.19
C ASN A 415 -13.64 16.81 -17.13
N PRO A 416 -14.80 17.43 -16.85
CA PRO A 416 -15.76 16.88 -15.89
C PRO A 416 -16.52 15.65 -16.42
N THR A 417 -16.43 15.38 -17.73
CA THR A 417 -17.00 14.17 -18.34
C THR A 417 -16.14 12.99 -17.93
N LEU A 418 -16.71 12.13 -17.11
CA LEU A 418 -16.04 10.94 -16.60
C LEU A 418 -16.04 9.87 -17.69
N THR A 419 -14.85 9.46 -18.17
CA THR A 419 -14.67 8.12 -18.73
C THR A 419 -14.65 7.14 -17.56
N ARG A 420 -15.34 6.00 -17.69
CA ARG A 420 -15.39 4.98 -16.65
C ARG A 420 -14.02 4.29 -16.52
N GLY A 421 -13.85 3.47 -15.49
CA GLY A 421 -12.66 2.65 -15.31
C GLY A 421 -12.61 1.45 -16.27
N VAL A 422 -12.47 0.25 -15.69
CA VAL A 422 -12.21 -0.98 -16.44
C VAL A 422 -13.40 -1.41 -17.33
N VAL A 423 -13.10 -1.90 -18.54
CA VAL A 423 -14.08 -2.43 -19.51
C VAL A 423 -13.77 -3.88 -19.92
N VAL A 424 -14.75 -4.59 -20.48
CA VAL A 424 -14.58 -5.89 -21.12
C VAL A 424 -14.07 -5.69 -22.54
N ASP A 425 -12.74 -5.74 -22.71
CA ASP A 425 -12.03 -5.54 -23.98
C ASP A 425 -11.71 -6.86 -24.69
N GLY A 426 -11.89 -8.01 -24.03
CA GLY A 426 -11.61 -9.34 -24.56
C GLY A 426 -10.12 -9.75 -24.49
N HIS A 427 -9.22 -8.85 -24.06
CA HIS A 427 -7.80 -9.14 -23.86
C HIS A 427 -7.41 -9.05 -22.39
N TYR A 428 -7.48 -7.86 -21.78
CA TYR A 428 -7.22 -7.71 -20.35
C TYR A 428 -8.37 -8.22 -19.50
N ILE A 429 -9.62 -8.07 -19.94
CA ILE A 429 -10.81 -8.53 -19.24
C ILE A 429 -11.69 -9.29 -20.23
N THR A 430 -11.96 -10.55 -19.90
CA THR A 430 -12.65 -11.48 -20.81
C THR A 430 -14.12 -11.70 -20.46
N GLY A 431 -14.58 -11.17 -19.32
CA GLY A 431 -15.96 -11.29 -18.88
C GLY A 431 -16.41 -10.13 -18.00
N PRO A 432 -17.73 -9.89 -17.88
CA PRO A 432 -18.28 -8.74 -17.16
C PRO A 432 -18.16 -8.86 -15.63
N ARG A 433 -17.90 -10.05 -15.10
CA ARG A 433 -17.81 -10.36 -13.67
C ARG A 433 -16.57 -11.19 -13.36
N LEU A 434 -16.11 -11.11 -12.11
CA LEU A 434 -15.11 -12.03 -11.59
C LEU A 434 -15.67 -13.45 -11.57
N GLY A 435 -14.95 -14.41 -12.14
CA GLY A 435 -15.40 -15.79 -12.37
C GLY A 435 -15.42 -16.70 -11.14
N VAL A 436 -15.85 -16.20 -9.98
CA VAL A 436 -15.81 -16.94 -8.70
C VAL A 436 -16.75 -18.13 -8.62
N ALA A 437 -17.62 -18.35 -9.62
CA ALA A 437 -18.42 -19.57 -9.75
C ALA A 437 -17.84 -20.59 -10.75
N GLY A 438 -16.65 -20.34 -11.29
CA GLY A 438 -15.95 -21.24 -12.21
C GLY A 438 -16.37 -21.13 -13.67
N ASN A 439 -17.17 -20.12 -14.03
CA ASN A 439 -17.60 -19.82 -15.40
C ASN A 439 -16.53 -19.08 -16.23
N VAL A 440 -15.66 -18.32 -15.58
CA VAL A 440 -14.55 -17.58 -16.19
C VAL A 440 -13.28 -17.85 -15.37
N PRO A 441 -12.10 -18.02 -15.99
CA PRO A 441 -10.86 -18.21 -15.26
C PRO A 441 -10.56 -17.05 -14.30
N VAL A 442 -10.02 -17.37 -13.13
CA VAL A 442 -9.48 -16.42 -12.16
C VAL A 442 -8.01 -16.75 -11.87
N ALA A 443 -7.24 -15.76 -11.46
CA ALA A 443 -5.84 -15.97 -11.08
C ALA A 443 -5.77 -16.94 -9.89
N PRO A 444 -4.82 -17.89 -9.88
CA PRO A 444 -4.63 -18.83 -8.76
C PRO A 444 -3.92 -18.14 -7.59
N ALA A 445 -4.56 -17.12 -7.00
CA ALA A 445 -4.03 -16.30 -5.92
C ALA A 445 -4.86 -16.46 -4.65
N HIS A 446 -4.20 -16.42 -3.49
CA HIS A 446 -4.86 -16.31 -2.20
C HIS A 446 -5.46 -14.91 -2.05
N VAL A 447 -6.65 -14.77 -1.45
CA VAL A 447 -7.35 -13.48 -1.43
C VAL A 447 -7.85 -13.05 -0.05
N ILE A 448 -7.86 -11.75 0.20
CA ILE A 448 -8.60 -11.08 1.28
C ILE A 448 -9.51 -10.01 0.65
N PHE A 449 -10.78 -10.00 1.02
CA PHE A 449 -11.72 -8.90 0.69
C PHE A 449 -12.23 -8.25 1.97
N GLY A 450 -12.44 -6.94 1.97
CA GLY A 450 -13.03 -6.29 3.12
C GLY A 450 -13.57 -4.91 2.83
N TRP A 451 -14.17 -4.28 3.82
CA TRP A 451 -14.83 -2.98 3.72
C TRP A 451 -14.87 -2.26 5.08
N MET A 452 -15.29 -1.01 5.07
CA MET A 452 -15.49 -0.21 6.29
C MET A 452 -16.91 -0.37 6.84
N ARG A 453 -17.11 -0.18 8.15
CA ARG A 453 -18.45 -0.31 8.77
C ARG A 453 -19.48 0.69 8.23
N GLU A 454 -19.07 1.90 7.86
CA GLU A 454 -19.90 2.90 7.18
C GLU A 454 -19.24 3.40 5.89
N ASP A 455 -18.77 2.44 5.08
CA ASP A 455 -18.04 2.68 3.84
C ASP A 455 -18.75 3.64 2.87
N GLY A 456 -20.07 3.51 2.76
CA GLY A 456 -20.90 4.36 1.89
C GLY A 456 -21.21 5.76 2.45
N ALA A 457 -20.74 6.12 3.65
CA ALA A 457 -21.03 7.43 4.24
C ALA A 457 -20.55 8.62 3.38
N PRO A 458 -19.34 8.61 2.78
CA PRO A 458 -18.89 9.70 1.91
C PRO A 458 -19.67 9.80 0.59
N LEU A 459 -20.42 8.76 0.21
CA LEU A 459 -21.29 8.76 -0.98
C LEU A 459 -22.70 9.30 -0.67
N ALA A 460 -23.02 9.52 0.61
CA ALA A 460 -24.30 10.10 1.03
C ALA A 460 -24.20 11.63 1.16
N HIS A 461 -25.36 12.30 1.13
CA HIS A 461 -25.45 13.75 1.33
C HIS A 461 -26.43 14.08 2.44
N LEU A 462 -26.17 15.17 3.17
CA LEU A 462 -27.13 15.72 4.11
C LEU A 462 -28.34 16.27 3.33
N PRO A 463 -29.55 15.73 3.54
CA PRO A 463 -30.72 16.20 2.81
C PRO A 463 -31.27 17.50 3.39
N ALA A 464 -32.10 18.21 2.62
CA ALA A 464 -32.85 19.36 3.12
C ALA A 464 -33.83 18.94 4.23
N SER A 465 -34.18 19.85 5.13
CA SER A 465 -35.03 19.56 6.31
C SER A 465 -36.45 19.05 5.98
N SER A 466 -36.97 19.35 4.78
CA SER A 466 -38.27 18.88 4.30
C SER A 466 -38.24 17.50 3.62
N THR A 467 -37.06 16.92 3.45
CA THR A 467 -36.87 15.67 2.70
C THR A 467 -37.39 14.48 3.51
N ASN A 468 -38.12 13.57 2.87
CA ASN A 468 -38.52 12.29 3.47
C ASN A 468 -37.56 11.14 3.12
N GLN A 469 -37.77 9.95 3.70
CA GLN A 469 -36.90 8.79 3.48
C GLN A 469 -36.74 8.43 2.00
N THR A 470 -37.86 8.30 1.27
CA THR A 470 -37.85 7.94 -0.15
C THR A 470 -37.08 8.97 -0.99
N GLN A 471 -37.31 10.26 -0.75
CA GLN A 471 -36.60 11.33 -1.45
C GLN A 471 -35.10 11.32 -1.14
N SER A 472 -34.70 11.09 0.12
CA SER A 472 -33.29 10.98 0.51
C SER A 472 -32.60 9.84 -0.24
N LEU A 473 -33.21 8.66 -0.28
CA LEU A 473 -32.67 7.50 -1.00
C LEU A 473 -32.55 7.76 -2.50
N ILE A 474 -33.59 8.34 -3.12
CA ILE A 474 -33.56 8.67 -4.55
C ILE A 474 -32.47 9.71 -4.85
N SER A 475 -32.31 10.73 -4.00
CA SER A 475 -31.26 11.74 -4.16
C SER A 475 -29.85 11.16 -4.07
N ALA A 476 -29.68 10.02 -3.41
CA ALA A 476 -28.44 9.28 -3.33
C ALA A 476 -28.25 8.26 -4.47
N GLY A 477 -29.08 8.33 -5.52
CA GLY A 477 -28.98 7.46 -6.70
C GLY A 477 -29.70 6.11 -6.56
N ILE A 478 -30.46 5.87 -5.50
CA ILE A 478 -31.26 4.64 -5.36
C ILE A 478 -32.52 4.73 -6.23
N SER A 479 -32.79 3.70 -7.03
CA SER A 479 -33.98 3.69 -7.89
C SER A 479 -35.28 3.85 -7.07
N PRO A 480 -36.32 4.53 -7.59
CA PRO A 480 -37.57 4.74 -6.85
C PRO A 480 -38.23 3.44 -6.35
N ASN A 481 -38.16 2.37 -7.15
CA ASN A 481 -38.71 1.06 -6.78
C ASN A 481 -37.95 0.43 -5.61
N LEU A 482 -36.62 0.53 -5.60
CA LEU A 482 -35.81 0.00 -4.51
C LEU A 482 -35.96 0.86 -3.24
N ALA A 483 -36.01 2.18 -3.38
CA ALA A 483 -36.27 3.10 -2.27
C ALA A 483 -37.61 2.78 -1.57
N ALA A 484 -38.67 2.51 -2.35
CA ALA A 484 -39.95 2.09 -1.78
C ALA A 484 -39.88 0.77 -1.00
N LYS A 485 -39.13 -0.23 -1.51
CA LYS A 485 -38.91 -1.51 -0.81
C LYS A 485 -38.15 -1.33 0.51
N ILE A 486 -37.12 -0.48 0.52
CA ILE A 486 -36.33 -0.16 1.71
C ILE A 486 -37.21 0.48 2.77
N VAL A 487 -37.96 1.52 2.40
CA VAL A 487 -38.86 2.23 3.33
C VAL A 487 -39.98 1.32 3.86
N ALA A 488 -40.44 0.36 3.06
CA ALA A 488 -41.42 -0.64 3.48
C ALA A 488 -40.84 -1.75 4.38
N SER A 489 -39.51 -1.79 4.59
CA SER A 489 -38.80 -2.83 5.37
C SER A 489 -37.99 -2.22 6.53
N PRO A 490 -38.64 -1.53 7.48
CA PRO A 490 -37.95 -0.80 8.55
C PRO A 490 -37.15 -1.69 9.50
N ASP A 491 -37.45 -2.98 9.59
CA ASP A 491 -36.68 -3.93 10.41
C ASP A 491 -35.27 -4.20 9.83
N LEU A 492 -35.12 -4.08 8.50
CA LEU A 492 -33.85 -4.32 7.80
C LEU A 492 -33.01 -3.04 7.70
N PHE A 493 -33.66 -1.91 7.43
CA PHE A 493 -33.04 -0.58 7.35
C PHE A 493 -33.78 0.42 8.26
N PRO A 494 -33.62 0.31 9.59
CA PRO A 494 -34.32 1.21 10.52
C PRO A 494 -33.83 2.64 10.38
N LEU A 495 -34.77 3.58 10.43
CA LEU A 495 -34.47 5.01 10.55
C LEU A 495 -34.04 5.33 11.98
N SER A 496 -32.87 5.94 12.13
CA SER A 496 -32.35 6.39 13.43
C SER A 496 -33.32 7.37 14.10
N GLN A 497 -33.43 7.29 15.44
CA GLN A 497 -34.34 8.11 16.26
C GLN A 497 -33.63 9.29 16.93
N GLY A 498 -32.55 9.79 16.32
CA GLY A 498 -31.79 10.93 16.85
C GLY A 498 -32.56 12.26 16.76
N PRO A 499 -32.15 13.30 17.51
CA PRO A 499 -32.84 14.58 17.54
C PRO A 499 -32.77 15.34 16.21
N ASN A 500 -31.82 15.01 15.33
CA ASN A 500 -31.66 15.64 14.02
C ASN A 500 -32.16 14.73 12.90
N ALA A 501 -33.34 15.06 12.36
CA ALA A 501 -33.98 14.30 11.28
C ALA A 501 -33.12 14.19 10.01
N THR A 502 -32.36 15.22 9.66
CA THR A 502 -31.48 15.19 8.46
C THR A 502 -30.31 14.22 8.65
N VAL A 503 -29.74 14.16 9.86
CA VAL A 503 -28.69 13.18 10.20
C VAL A 503 -29.25 11.76 10.26
N ASN A 504 -30.49 11.58 10.72
CA ASN A 504 -31.14 10.27 10.70
C ASN A 504 -31.30 9.75 9.25
N LEU A 505 -31.68 10.63 8.31
CA LEU A 505 -31.79 10.29 6.89
C LEU A 505 -30.42 10.05 6.24
N PHE A 506 -29.40 10.85 6.60
CA PHE A 506 -28.03 10.60 6.18
C PHE A 506 -27.54 9.23 6.65
N ASN A 507 -27.80 8.85 7.91
CA ASN A 507 -27.45 7.53 8.45
C ASN A 507 -28.15 6.40 7.68
N LEU A 508 -29.46 6.50 7.45
CA LEU A 508 -30.21 5.54 6.64
C LEU A 508 -29.58 5.38 5.25
N THR A 509 -29.30 6.50 4.58
CA THR A 509 -28.73 6.52 3.23
C THR A 509 -27.32 5.92 3.22
N SER A 510 -26.46 6.32 4.15
CA SER A 510 -25.11 5.78 4.33
C SER A 510 -25.11 4.27 4.56
N ARG A 511 -26.05 3.73 5.35
CA ARG A 511 -26.20 2.29 5.57
C ARG A 511 -26.61 1.55 4.30
N VAL A 512 -27.57 2.10 3.54
CA VAL A 512 -27.99 1.52 2.27
C VAL A 512 -26.84 1.50 1.26
N LEU A 513 -26.08 2.60 1.15
CA LEU A 513 -24.92 2.69 0.27
C LEU A 513 -23.79 1.76 0.73
N THR A 514 -23.48 1.71 2.02
CA THR A 514 -22.47 0.77 2.56
C THR A 514 -22.85 -0.66 2.21
N THR A 515 -24.10 -1.03 2.42
CA THR A 515 -24.59 -2.39 2.20
C THR A 515 -24.57 -2.74 0.71
N GLY A 516 -25.15 -1.89 -0.14
CA GLY A 516 -25.32 -2.17 -1.56
C GLY A 516 -24.09 -1.96 -2.43
N VAL A 517 -23.26 -0.96 -2.10
CA VAL A 517 -22.06 -0.61 -2.88
C VAL A 517 -20.86 -1.44 -2.43
N PHE A 518 -20.67 -1.67 -1.13
CA PHE A 518 -19.45 -2.29 -0.61
C PHE A 518 -19.71 -3.67 0.00
N ALA A 519 -20.52 -3.76 1.05
CA ALA A 519 -20.60 -5.00 1.84
C ALA A 519 -21.15 -6.19 1.05
N CYS A 520 -22.32 -6.08 0.43
CA CYS A 520 -22.96 -7.22 -0.25
C CYS A 520 -22.18 -7.72 -1.48
N PRO A 521 -21.67 -6.87 -2.39
CA PRO A 521 -20.83 -7.33 -3.49
C PRO A 521 -19.60 -8.10 -3.04
N ASN A 522 -18.88 -7.60 -2.03
CA ASN A 522 -17.70 -8.24 -1.49
C ASN A 522 -18.05 -9.55 -0.75
N GLN A 523 -19.12 -9.56 0.05
CA GLN A 523 -19.64 -10.76 0.70
C GLN A 523 -19.99 -11.85 -0.32
N ALA A 524 -20.68 -11.49 -1.41
CA ALA A 524 -21.08 -12.45 -2.45
C ALA A 524 -19.88 -13.05 -3.18
N ILE A 525 -18.85 -12.23 -3.48
CA ILE A 525 -17.58 -12.72 -4.05
C ILE A 525 -16.94 -13.74 -3.10
N VAL A 526 -16.82 -13.40 -1.81
CA VAL A 526 -16.19 -14.27 -0.81
C VAL A 526 -16.98 -15.56 -0.61
N ALA A 527 -18.30 -15.47 -0.49
CA ALA A 527 -19.16 -16.62 -0.27
C ALA A 527 -19.13 -17.58 -1.46
N SER A 528 -19.26 -17.07 -2.69
CA SER A 528 -19.19 -17.88 -3.91
C SER A 528 -17.80 -18.48 -4.12
N ALA A 529 -16.72 -17.70 -3.93
CA ALA A 529 -15.36 -18.20 -4.02
C ALA A 529 -15.07 -19.32 -3.01
N GLY A 530 -15.52 -19.17 -1.75
CA GLY A 530 -15.39 -20.18 -0.72
C GLY A 530 -16.22 -21.45 -1.00
N LYS A 531 -17.37 -21.30 -1.65
CA LYS A 531 -18.24 -22.41 -2.09
C LYS A 531 -17.62 -23.22 -3.22
N HIS A 532 -17.12 -22.54 -4.26
CA HIS A 532 -16.59 -23.19 -5.47
C HIS A 532 -15.08 -23.44 -5.43
N ARG A 533 -14.41 -22.97 -4.37
CA ARG A 533 -12.94 -23.06 -4.20
C ARG A 533 -12.19 -22.40 -5.36
N SER A 534 -12.69 -21.25 -5.78
CA SER A 534 -12.16 -20.51 -6.93
C SER A 534 -10.79 -19.89 -6.65
N PHE A 535 -10.46 -19.69 -5.37
CA PHE A 535 -9.14 -19.30 -4.89
C PHE A 535 -8.59 -20.35 -3.92
N PRO A 536 -7.25 -20.50 -3.80
CA PRO A 536 -6.64 -21.42 -2.83
C PRO A 536 -7.08 -21.14 -1.38
N THR A 537 -7.13 -19.87 -0.98
CA THR A 537 -7.79 -19.42 0.27
C THR A 537 -8.46 -18.07 0.06
N THR A 538 -9.53 -17.83 0.82
CA THR A 538 -10.31 -16.59 0.80
C THR A 538 -10.58 -16.17 2.24
N TYR A 539 -10.28 -14.92 2.59
CA TYR A 539 -10.58 -14.34 3.90
C TYR A 539 -11.43 -13.08 3.73
N ALA A 540 -12.20 -12.73 4.76
CA ALA A 540 -12.98 -11.50 4.80
C ALA A 540 -12.75 -10.69 6.07
N TYR A 541 -12.77 -9.37 5.96
CA TYR A 541 -12.77 -8.46 7.10
C TYR A 541 -13.79 -7.30 6.98
N ARG A 542 -14.08 -6.68 8.12
CA ARG A 542 -14.69 -5.35 8.20
C ARG A 542 -13.97 -4.52 9.25
N PHE A 543 -13.59 -3.28 8.94
CA PHE A 543 -13.05 -2.36 9.94
C PHE A 543 -14.18 -1.65 10.69
N ASP A 544 -14.20 -1.82 12.01
CA ASP A 544 -15.15 -1.16 12.92
C ASP A 544 -14.52 0.05 13.65
N ARG A 545 -13.24 0.32 13.38
CA ARG A 545 -12.49 1.50 13.82
C ARG A 545 -11.79 2.13 12.62
N SER A 546 -11.86 3.45 12.52
CA SER A 546 -11.35 4.19 11.35
C SER A 546 -10.63 5.45 11.78
N TYR A 547 -9.74 5.95 10.93
CA TYR A 547 -9.13 7.26 11.06
C TYR A 547 -9.44 8.06 9.79
N SER A 548 -10.07 9.23 9.95
CA SER A 548 -10.55 10.00 8.81
C SER A 548 -9.39 10.45 7.91
N ILE A 549 -9.47 10.14 6.63
CA ILE A 549 -8.58 10.71 5.60
C ILE A 549 -9.17 12.05 5.11
N GLY A 550 -8.32 13.07 5.00
CA GLY A 550 -8.74 14.47 4.81
C GLY A 550 -9.64 14.71 3.58
N HIS A 551 -9.39 14.01 2.47
CA HIS A 551 -10.17 14.15 1.24
C HIS A 551 -11.61 13.64 1.38
N PHE A 552 -11.85 12.55 2.13
CA PHE A 552 -13.20 11.98 2.31
C PHE A 552 -13.98 12.59 3.48
N ALA A 553 -13.29 13.15 4.48
CA ALA A 553 -13.91 13.84 5.61
C ALA A 553 -14.84 14.98 5.17
N ALA A 554 -14.47 15.68 4.09
CA ALA A 554 -15.26 16.78 3.52
C ALA A 554 -16.57 16.29 2.89
N PHE A 555 -16.55 15.14 2.20
CA PHE A 555 -17.73 14.59 1.52
C PHE A 555 -18.80 14.09 2.51
N ALA A 556 -18.38 13.52 3.64
CA ALA A 556 -19.30 13.09 4.69
C ALA A 556 -19.65 14.20 5.70
N SER A 557 -19.51 15.48 5.34
CA SER A 557 -19.89 16.63 6.20
C SER A 557 -19.25 16.61 7.60
N GLY A 558 -18.03 16.07 7.73
CA GLY A 558 -17.31 15.98 9.01
C GLY A 558 -17.72 14.82 9.93
N PHE A 559 -18.62 13.92 9.49
CA PHE A 559 -19.08 12.79 10.31
C PHE A 559 -18.09 11.62 10.41
N CYS A 560 -17.00 11.63 9.63
CA CYS A 560 -15.98 10.57 9.63
C CYS A 560 -14.95 10.69 10.75
N ALA A 561 -14.97 11.81 11.50
CA ALA A 561 -14.07 12.03 12.61
C ALA A 561 -14.85 11.97 13.93
N PRO A 562 -14.28 11.34 14.98
CA PRO A 562 -14.87 11.43 16.31
C PRO A 562 -14.89 12.88 16.81
N PRO A 563 -15.91 13.25 17.62
CA PRO A 563 -15.98 14.58 18.21
C PRO A 563 -14.79 14.83 19.14
N LYS A 564 -14.29 16.07 19.11
CA LYS A 564 -13.19 16.55 19.95
C LYS A 564 -13.73 17.19 21.22
N SER A 565 -13.01 16.99 22.33
CA SER A 565 -13.24 17.70 23.59
C SER A 565 -11.88 18.11 24.19
N PRO A 566 -11.85 18.93 25.26
CA PRO A 566 -10.61 19.21 25.98
C PRO A 566 -9.88 17.95 26.48
N GLU A 567 -10.64 16.91 26.88
CA GLU A 567 -10.11 15.61 27.32
C GLU A 567 -9.63 14.75 26.14
N PHE A 568 -10.27 14.88 24.98
CA PHE A 568 -9.95 14.16 23.75
C PHE A 568 -9.66 15.12 22.60
N PRO A 569 -8.51 15.82 22.61
CA PRO A 569 -8.18 16.84 21.61
C PRO A 569 -8.02 16.27 20.19
N ASN A 570 -7.71 14.98 20.08
CA ASN A 570 -7.61 14.25 18.81
C ASN A 570 -8.94 13.58 18.40
N GLY A 571 -9.97 13.69 19.24
CA GLY A 571 -11.31 13.11 19.06
C GLY A 571 -11.49 11.83 19.88
N ASP A 572 -12.65 11.66 20.52
CA ASP A 572 -13.00 10.49 21.34
C ASP A 572 -13.58 9.35 20.49
N PRO A 573 -12.84 8.25 20.25
CA PRO A 573 -13.30 7.16 19.39
C PRO A 573 -14.49 6.37 19.96
N ASN A 574 -14.81 6.57 21.25
CA ASN A 574 -15.96 5.95 21.92
C ASN A 574 -17.26 6.72 21.69
N GLN A 575 -17.19 7.96 21.18
CA GLN A 575 -18.38 8.70 20.80
C GLN A 575 -18.89 8.27 19.42
N PRO A 576 -20.18 8.49 19.10
CA PRO A 576 -20.72 8.18 17.78
C PRO A 576 -20.03 8.97 16.66
N TYR A 577 -19.47 8.25 15.68
CA TYR A 577 -19.00 8.77 14.39
C TYR A 577 -19.02 7.65 13.34
N PHE A 578 -18.96 8.02 12.06
CA PHE A 578 -19.04 7.08 10.94
C PHE A 578 -17.66 6.53 10.60
N ARG A 579 -17.53 5.21 10.46
CA ARG A 579 -16.31 4.55 10.00
C ARG A 579 -16.26 4.55 8.49
N CYS A 580 -15.84 5.68 7.93
CA CYS A 580 -15.92 5.97 6.51
C CYS A 580 -14.87 5.25 5.65
N HIS A 581 -15.14 5.24 4.34
CA HIS A 581 -14.25 4.80 3.25
C HIS A 581 -12.81 5.30 3.39
N GLY A 582 -11.85 4.41 3.12
CA GLY A 582 -10.41 4.64 3.23
C GLY A 582 -9.91 4.89 4.65
N GLY A 583 -10.76 4.74 5.67
CA GLY A 583 -10.40 4.98 7.06
C GLY A 583 -9.47 3.92 7.67
N GLU A 584 -9.20 2.84 6.96
CA GLU A 584 -8.24 1.79 7.29
C GLU A 584 -6.81 2.10 6.84
N LEU A 585 -6.61 3.04 5.90
CA LEU A 585 -5.34 3.23 5.19
C LEU A 585 -4.16 3.45 6.15
N TYR A 586 -4.30 4.35 7.13
CA TYR A 586 -3.26 4.62 8.12
C TYR A 586 -2.89 3.39 8.96
N TYR A 587 -3.86 2.53 9.27
CA TYR A 587 -3.62 1.28 10.00
C TYR A 587 -2.93 0.24 9.12
N THR A 588 -3.37 0.09 7.87
CA THR A 588 -2.81 -0.90 6.93
C THR A 588 -1.39 -0.56 6.51
N ALA A 589 -1.04 0.71 6.37
CA ALA A 589 0.33 1.15 6.06
C ALA A 589 1.21 1.32 7.31
N GLY A 590 0.61 1.42 8.51
CA GLY A 590 1.33 1.69 9.75
C GLY A 590 1.83 3.13 9.88
N THR A 591 1.21 4.07 9.16
CA THR A 591 1.58 5.50 9.14
C THR A 591 0.87 6.31 10.22
N LEU A 592 -0.09 5.72 10.93
CA LEU A 592 -0.76 6.36 12.07
C LEU A 592 0.23 6.69 13.20
N GLY A 593 0.11 7.88 13.79
CA GLY A 593 1.02 8.38 14.81
C GLY A 593 2.21 9.17 14.26
N GLN A 594 2.44 9.14 12.94
CA GLN A 594 3.41 10.03 12.27
C GLN A 594 2.80 11.39 11.95
N ASP A 595 3.64 12.43 11.86
CA ASP A 595 3.28 13.79 11.46
C ASP A 595 2.10 14.41 12.24
N SER A 596 1.07 14.83 11.51
CA SER A 596 -0.14 15.51 11.99
C SER A 596 -1.30 14.54 12.23
N VAL A 597 -0.99 13.24 12.35
CA VAL A 597 -1.97 12.15 12.49
C VAL A 597 -1.78 11.46 13.85
N PRO A 598 -2.02 12.16 14.97
CA PRO A 598 -1.75 11.62 16.30
C PRO A 598 -2.72 10.48 16.66
N PHE A 599 -2.26 9.58 17.53
CA PHE A 599 -3.14 8.60 18.18
C PHE A 599 -4.23 9.31 18.98
N ARG A 600 -5.45 8.75 18.95
CA ARG A 600 -6.60 9.27 19.72
C ARG A 600 -6.70 8.63 21.10
N ASP A 601 -6.32 7.36 21.18
CA ASP A 601 -6.23 6.55 22.39
C ASP A 601 -5.15 5.46 22.19
N PRO A 602 -4.86 4.62 23.20
CA PRO A 602 -3.90 3.52 23.05
C PRO A 602 -4.32 2.41 22.06
N GLU A 603 -5.60 2.29 21.73
CA GLU A 603 -6.11 1.26 20.82
C GLU A 603 -5.76 1.56 19.36
N ASP A 604 -5.57 2.83 19.00
CA ASP A 604 -5.07 3.19 17.66
C ASP A 604 -3.69 2.59 17.38
N LEU A 605 -2.77 2.62 18.35
CA LEU A 605 -1.45 2.00 18.22
C LEU A 605 -1.58 0.47 18.10
N LEU A 606 -2.36 -0.15 18.99
CA LEU A 606 -2.54 -1.61 18.97
C LEU A 606 -3.20 -2.08 17.67
N LEU A 607 -4.22 -1.36 17.17
CA LEU A 607 -4.88 -1.69 15.90
C LEU A 607 -3.91 -1.54 14.72
N SER A 608 -3.02 -0.54 14.73
CA SER A 608 -2.00 -0.38 13.70
C SER A 608 -1.03 -1.57 13.70
N GLN A 609 -0.55 -1.97 14.88
CA GLN A 609 0.36 -3.11 15.04
C GLN A 609 -0.26 -4.42 14.55
N ILE A 610 -1.48 -4.76 14.99
CA ILE A 610 -2.14 -6.01 14.58
C ILE A 610 -2.49 -6.02 13.09
N THR A 611 -2.85 -4.86 12.52
CA THR A 611 -3.18 -4.77 11.10
C THR A 611 -1.94 -4.99 10.24
N VAL A 612 -0.84 -4.28 10.51
CA VAL A 612 0.42 -4.47 9.77
C VAL A 612 0.92 -5.90 9.92
N ASP A 613 0.81 -6.50 11.11
CA ASP A 613 1.24 -7.87 11.36
C ASP A 613 0.40 -8.91 10.58
N ALA A 614 -0.91 -8.69 10.45
CA ALA A 614 -1.80 -9.55 9.65
C ALA A 614 -1.53 -9.42 8.14
N TRP A 615 -1.43 -8.19 7.62
CA TRP A 615 -1.14 -7.94 6.19
C TRP A 615 0.26 -8.45 5.82
N GLY A 616 1.26 -8.20 6.67
CA GLY A 616 2.61 -8.72 6.51
C GLY A 616 2.68 -10.24 6.58
N SER A 617 1.91 -10.86 7.48
CA SER A 617 1.81 -12.33 7.54
C SER A 617 1.22 -12.90 6.27
N PHE A 618 0.17 -12.26 5.73
CA PHE A 618 -0.43 -12.66 4.47
C PHE A 618 0.55 -12.52 3.29
N ALA A 619 1.34 -11.44 3.24
CA ALA A 619 2.40 -11.31 2.23
C ALA A 619 3.49 -12.41 2.36
N ARG A 620 3.89 -12.78 3.60
CA ARG A 620 4.90 -13.81 3.84
C ARG A 620 4.41 -15.24 3.54
N THR A 621 3.15 -15.54 3.86
CA THR A 621 2.65 -16.93 3.99
C THR A 621 1.29 -17.20 3.38
N TYR A 622 0.63 -16.19 2.81
CA TYR A 622 -0.77 -16.23 2.37
C TYR A 622 -1.80 -16.59 3.46
N ASN A 623 -1.39 -16.40 4.71
CA ASN A 623 -2.20 -16.58 5.90
C ASN A 623 -2.12 -15.31 6.76
N PRO A 624 -3.26 -14.64 7.05
CA PRO A 624 -3.27 -13.42 7.85
C PRO A 624 -3.02 -13.66 9.34
N ASN A 625 -2.84 -14.92 9.77
CA ASN A 625 -2.48 -15.28 11.13
C ASN A 625 -0.95 -15.32 11.29
N PRO A 626 -0.30 -14.31 11.89
CA PRO A 626 1.15 -14.35 12.13
C PRO A 626 1.52 -15.49 13.08
N SER A 627 2.65 -16.14 12.81
CA SER A 627 3.27 -17.12 13.71
C SER A 627 3.62 -16.44 15.05
N PHE A 628 3.31 -17.11 16.16
CA PHE A 628 3.68 -16.61 17.49
C PHE A 628 5.19 -16.61 17.70
N GLU A 629 5.92 -17.53 17.06
CA GLU A 629 7.38 -17.56 17.05
C GLU A 629 7.94 -16.31 16.35
N TYR A 630 7.38 -15.91 15.19
CA TYR A 630 7.75 -14.67 14.51
C TYR A 630 7.51 -13.45 15.39
N LEU A 631 6.31 -13.32 15.97
CA LEU A 631 5.97 -12.19 16.82
C LEU A 631 6.86 -12.13 18.08
N ALA A 632 7.17 -13.27 18.69
CA ALA A 632 8.08 -13.35 19.82
C ALA A 632 9.51 -12.96 19.46
N ALA A 633 10.01 -13.41 18.29
CA ALA A 633 11.34 -13.05 17.79
C ALA A 633 11.46 -11.53 17.54
N ARG A 634 10.39 -10.90 17.06
CA ARG A 634 10.31 -9.43 16.87
C ARG A 634 10.03 -8.64 18.15
N GLY A 635 9.70 -9.30 19.26
CA GLY A 635 9.27 -8.64 20.51
C GLY A 635 7.86 -8.03 20.44
N TYR A 636 7.01 -8.43 19.50
CA TYR A 636 5.66 -7.89 19.28
C TYR A 636 4.62 -8.57 20.18
N ASN A 637 4.83 -8.46 21.50
CA ASN A 637 4.03 -9.14 22.52
C ASN A 637 2.56 -8.70 22.54
N ALA A 638 2.29 -7.41 22.33
CA ALA A 638 0.92 -6.87 22.32
C ALA A 638 0.09 -7.46 21.17
N SER A 639 0.68 -7.54 19.97
CA SER A 639 0.06 -8.22 18.83
C SER A 639 -0.17 -9.70 19.11
N ALA A 640 0.82 -10.41 19.68
CA ALA A 640 0.69 -11.83 20.00
C ALA A 640 -0.44 -12.11 20.99
N GLU A 641 -0.61 -11.24 21.99
CA GLU A 641 -1.73 -11.33 22.93
C GLU A 641 -3.09 -11.06 22.25
N ALA A 642 -3.16 -10.05 21.38
CA ALA A 642 -4.37 -9.73 20.64
C ALA A 642 -4.82 -10.90 19.74
N PHE A 643 -3.91 -11.49 18.94
CA PHE A 643 -4.22 -12.66 18.12
C PHE A 643 -4.60 -13.90 18.94
N ARG A 644 -3.94 -14.11 20.10
CA ARG A 644 -4.28 -15.23 21.00
C ARG A 644 -5.71 -15.10 21.56
N LYS A 645 -6.11 -13.89 21.96
CA LYS A 645 -7.47 -13.63 22.46
C LYS A 645 -8.52 -13.75 21.36
N ALA A 646 -8.19 -13.33 20.14
CA ALA A 646 -9.11 -13.29 19.01
C ALA A 646 -9.38 -14.66 18.37
N GLY A 647 -8.50 -15.64 18.60
CA GLY A 647 -8.46 -16.90 17.87
C GLY A 647 -8.06 -16.74 16.40
N PRO A 648 -7.89 -17.85 15.66
CA PRO A 648 -7.44 -17.81 14.28
C PRO A 648 -8.46 -17.15 13.35
N TRP A 649 -8.00 -16.30 12.43
CA TRP A 649 -8.77 -15.83 11.28
C TRP A 649 -8.94 -16.99 10.30
N MET A 650 -10.12 -17.58 10.31
CA MET A 650 -10.47 -18.73 9.48
C MET A 650 -10.74 -18.30 8.03
N PRO A 651 -10.33 -19.09 7.02
CA PRO A 651 -10.77 -18.90 5.65
C PRO A 651 -12.30 -18.99 5.55
N ALA A 652 -12.89 -18.20 4.67
CA ALA A 652 -14.29 -18.29 4.31
C ALA A 652 -14.54 -19.55 3.47
N THR A 653 -15.32 -20.47 4.02
CA THR A 653 -15.77 -21.70 3.36
C THR A 653 -17.24 -21.93 3.72
N LEU A 654 -17.89 -22.89 3.07
CA LEU A 654 -19.26 -23.30 3.43
C LEU A 654 -19.40 -23.79 4.88
N LEU A 655 -18.30 -24.18 5.54
CA LEU A 655 -18.29 -24.70 6.90
C LEU A 655 -17.91 -23.64 7.94
N THR A 656 -17.52 -22.45 7.50
CA THR A 656 -17.05 -21.39 8.40
C THR A 656 -18.24 -20.60 8.93
N GLU A 657 -18.61 -20.79 10.19
CA GLU A 657 -19.76 -20.09 10.81
C GLU A 657 -19.53 -18.58 10.97
N ALA A 658 -18.29 -18.17 11.24
CA ALA A 658 -17.89 -16.78 11.47
C ALA A 658 -16.78 -16.32 10.51
N PRO A 659 -17.07 -16.19 9.20
CA PRO A 659 -16.07 -15.94 8.17
C PRO A 659 -15.56 -14.49 8.12
N LEU A 660 -16.27 -13.54 8.75
CA LEU A 660 -15.91 -12.12 8.73
C LEU A 660 -15.10 -11.75 9.98
N ARG A 661 -13.84 -11.31 9.79
CA ARG A 661 -13.01 -10.76 10.86
C ARG A 661 -13.32 -9.28 11.06
N LEU A 662 -13.75 -8.90 12.26
CA LEU A 662 -13.91 -7.50 12.64
C LEU A 662 -12.57 -6.95 13.11
N MET A 663 -12.07 -5.95 12.38
CA MET A 663 -10.83 -5.24 12.65
C MET A 663 -11.16 -4.05 13.58
N ASP A 664 -10.98 -4.31 14.87
CA ASP A 664 -11.12 -3.38 15.99
C ASP A 664 -10.36 -3.96 17.19
N VAL A 665 -10.30 -3.24 18.31
CA VAL A 665 -9.75 -3.74 19.56
C VAL A 665 -10.89 -3.96 20.56
N PRO A 666 -11.17 -5.22 20.99
CA PRO A 666 -10.53 -6.46 20.59
C PRO A 666 -11.01 -7.00 19.23
N LEU A 667 -10.12 -7.73 18.55
CA LEU A 667 -10.46 -8.47 17.33
C LEU A 667 -11.49 -9.57 17.63
N ARG A 668 -12.45 -9.76 16.73
CA ARG A 668 -13.48 -10.81 16.83
C ARG A 668 -13.93 -11.29 15.45
N SER A 669 -14.42 -12.52 15.36
CA SER A 669 -15.04 -13.05 14.13
C SER A 669 -16.55 -13.15 14.30
N VAL A 670 -17.30 -12.85 13.25
CA VAL A 670 -18.77 -12.89 13.24
C VAL A 670 -19.30 -13.57 11.98
N ALA A 671 -20.53 -14.06 12.05
CA ALA A 671 -21.31 -14.44 10.87
C ALA A 671 -21.62 -13.22 9.99
N TRP A 672 -22.07 -13.44 8.76
CA TRP A 672 -22.46 -12.38 7.83
C TRP A 672 -23.61 -11.53 8.40
N PRO A 673 -23.37 -10.25 8.75
CA PRO A 673 -24.35 -9.45 9.49
C PRO A 673 -25.54 -8.99 8.64
N ASP A 674 -25.35 -8.82 7.31
CA ASP A 674 -26.27 -8.09 6.45
C ASP A 674 -26.99 -8.98 5.41
N THR A 675 -27.06 -10.29 5.64
CA THR A 675 -27.60 -11.25 4.64
C THR A 675 -29.03 -10.92 4.18
N GLN A 676 -29.92 -10.53 5.09
CA GLN A 676 -31.31 -10.19 4.74
C GLN A 676 -31.40 -8.85 3.98
N GLN A 677 -30.56 -7.89 4.36
CA GLN A 677 -30.42 -6.60 3.70
C GLN A 677 -29.90 -6.80 2.27
N CYS A 678 -28.88 -7.64 2.08
CA CYS A 678 -28.37 -8.02 0.77
C CYS A 678 -29.46 -8.62 -0.12
N ASN A 679 -30.30 -9.51 0.41
CA ASN A 679 -31.44 -10.07 -0.31
C ASN A 679 -32.47 -9.00 -0.72
N LEU A 680 -32.80 -8.07 0.18
CA LEU A 680 -33.71 -6.95 -0.13
C LEU A 680 -33.18 -6.08 -1.27
N LEU A 681 -31.88 -5.82 -1.28
CA LEU A 681 -31.19 -5.03 -2.30
C LEU A 681 -31.01 -5.77 -3.63
N GLY A 682 -31.35 -7.05 -3.71
CA GLY A 682 -31.17 -7.89 -4.90
C GLY A 682 -29.72 -8.33 -5.13
N LEU A 683 -28.92 -8.38 -4.06
CA LEU A 683 -27.51 -8.75 -4.07
C LEU A 683 -27.24 -9.94 -3.13
N PRO A 684 -27.93 -11.09 -3.30
CA PRO A 684 -27.72 -12.24 -2.43
C PRO A 684 -26.28 -12.75 -2.50
N ASP A 685 -25.83 -13.43 -1.45
CA ASP A 685 -24.52 -14.11 -1.42
C ASP A 685 -24.34 -15.12 -2.57
N THR A 686 -25.44 -15.69 -3.06
CA THR A 686 -25.52 -16.63 -4.19
C THR A 686 -25.56 -15.97 -5.56
N MET A 687 -25.44 -14.64 -5.69
CA MET A 687 -25.62 -13.94 -6.98
C MET A 687 -24.62 -14.31 -8.08
N PHE A 688 -23.54 -15.01 -7.74
CA PHE A 688 -22.57 -15.57 -8.69
C PHE A 688 -22.87 -17.01 -9.11
N ASP A 689 -23.75 -17.73 -8.39
CA ASP A 689 -23.93 -19.18 -8.51
C ASP A 689 -24.95 -19.61 -9.59
N GLY A 690 -25.40 -18.67 -10.43
CA GLY A 690 -26.50 -18.83 -11.40
C GLY A 690 -26.08 -18.83 -12.85
#